data_AF-A0A949SXX7-F1
#
_entry.id   AF-A0A949SXX7-F1
#
_cell.length_a   1.000
_cell.length_b   1.000
_cell.length_c   1.000
_cell.angle_alpha   90.00
_cell.angle_beta   90.00
_cell.angle_gamma   90.00
#
_symmetry.space_group_name_H-M   'P 1'
#
loop_
_entity.id
_entity.type
_entity.pdbx_description
1 polymer ?
#
loop_
_entity_poly.entity_id
_entity_poly.type
_entity_poly.pdbx_seq_one_letter_code
_entity_poly.pdbx_strand_id
1 'polypeptide(L)'
;MKLEITSPRGQSEFSPRPDLGIITVGRQPGNDIALPEEKAASRKHFTIERSVDGWKLVDQMSANGTSVNGEKVNFAWLKDGDRITIGDTTLVVSGLSMAKAAVTGASRAAAKPVKLPRQAEAGEPNLAQEKPHVVPAKKLPVGGFLVASFALLFVALLVYGAFASGVFSPRAPEERKQDTRVAARQAELAESEKALIAEAEAAATSGGSTLERIDGVDAVAKKVPKERASIVSTRIDEIRGRLLKDLESELSLVVDAELAAVEGLRQGGDYALAIGKLEDLQGFLATNTYTKNVAKSRGIEKRVTAARTDIGRENEGFISGLWASAEAHRSAKRFAEALADVERILAGAWLKADERAFYAGKIEDIKAARDKAQAEAAVQKPEEGKGPDILKGIKKEDRGTLPGANPLLPRGLASEKELLAALQAKLVKAAVDKKLTSTEITYKGDKSYITGADKDRLFITAVKRMKERDGKYEEIPVGLKITWDRFSASEMLQLYDRVPDLDKNNRLATVIYALDAGLTDEGAARACKLYSEDNSTKQGLDILLASKRRIRVPEGGFVEFEGRLITPDEKEQLIFERKLSGVLERFERGLGSKDKKRVADSEAAYQELLALGERAVAPAIRILDGLRVKELTRVEKTTGLITKDSAKLKELKVELDKRRKHALELIMDEARYPYPYFTDGRQEQVQAEVNTRVAAVREIWDDPMSFTGQSSPDYEAGVERIKAINARMDELDKEEKFHKSTAEVDINYLKMIANQALNIRNFAGDDAGVKALLTYNVEVMAYNEAFPTGDGHTDAEGRDQVRITNEYRRMFERRALKINDKLFWAAKHHSRYCVEHNGGQIAHVIQGEPKGATPGERMKHEGYSGGGGENIHMNSMGPTAQSSHNSWCQSSGHHRNILHPMWKVLGSGKWGNIWTQVFGAVDEGDQNSVSKGGQD
;
A
#
# COMPACT_ATOMS: atom_id res chain seq x y z
N MET A 1 -6.77 -4.55 21.88
CA MET A 1 -6.36 -5.96 21.95
C MET A 1 -6.95 -6.56 23.20
N LYS A 2 -7.42 -7.79 23.10
CA LYS A 2 -8.06 -8.58 24.13
C LYS A 2 -7.61 -10.03 23.94
N LEU A 3 -7.34 -10.74 25.03
CA LEU A 3 -6.86 -12.12 25.02
C LEU A 3 -7.79 -12.99 25.87
N GLU A 4 -8.44 -13.96 25.23
CA GLU A 4 -9.22 -14.99 25.92
C GLU A 4 -8.33 -16.20 26.16
N ILE A 5 -8.08 -16.52 27.43
CA ILE A 5 -7.11 -17.52 27.86
C ILE A 5 -7.87 -18.73 28.39
N THR A 6 -7.72 -19.87 27.72
CA THR A 6 -8.18 -21.17 28.19
C THR A 6 -6.98 -21.97 28.69
N SER A 7 -6.94 -22.28 29.97
CA SER A 7 -5.86 -23.05 30.61
C SER A 7 -6.45 -24.21 31.43
N PRO A 8 -5.62 -25.15 31.93
CA PRO A 8 -6.09 -26.18 32.87
C PRO A 8 -6.79 -25.64 34.13
N ARG A 9 -6.59 -24.35 34.48
CA ARG A 9 -7.24 -23.70 35.63
C ARG A 9 -8.63 -23.12 35.30
N GLY A 10 -9.03 -23.12 34.03
CA GLY A 10 -10.28 -22.54 33.54
C GLY A 10 -10.06 -21.42 32.51
N GLN A 11 -11.15 -20.73 32.19
CA GLN A 11 -11.16 -19.61 31.26
C GLN A 11 -10.94 -18.29 31.99
N SER A 12 -10.13 -17.41 31.42
CA SER A 12 -9.87 -16.07 31.91
C SER A 12 -9.67 -15.11 30.74
N GLU A 13 -9.71 -13.81 31.02
CA GLU A 13 -9.59 -12.78 30.01
C GLU A 13 -8.52 -11.77 30.43
N PHE A 14 -7.69 -11.34 29.49
CA PHE A 14 -6.68 -10.31 29.70
C PHE A 14 -6.86 -9.18 28.68
N SER A 15 -6.98 -7.96 29.19
CA SER A 15 -7.01 -6.74 28.39
C SER A 15 -5.83 -5.85 28.80
N PRO A 16 -4.81 -5.65 27.94
CA PRO A 16 -3.67 -4.79 28.25
C PRO A 16 -4.12 -3.33 28.46
N ARG A 17 -3.46 -2.64 29.39
CA ARG A 17 -3.61 -1.18 29.55
C ARG A 17 -3.03 -0.45 28.33
N PRO A 18 -3.52 0.75 27.97
CA PRO A 18 -3.09 1.48 26.77
C PRO A 18 -1.58 1.79 26.70
N ASP A 19 -0.90 1.84 27.84
CA ASP A 19 0.51 2.16 28.06
C ASP A 19 1.46 0.94 28.02
N LEU A 20 0.94 -0.30 28.09
CA LEU A 20 1.78 -1.50 27.94
C LEU A 20 2.17 -1.72 26.48
N GLY A 21 3.42 -1.37 26.14
CA GLY A 21 4.01 -1.66 24.84
C GLY A 21 4.46 -3.12 24.65
N ILE A 22 4.67 -3.86 25.75
CA ILE A 22 5.10 -5.27 25.74
C ILE A 22 4.31 -6.02 26.81
N ILE A 23 3.71 -7.15 26.45
CA ILE A 23 3.00 -8.08 27.34
C ILE A 23 3.87 -9.33 27.47
N THR A 24 4.27 -9.68 28.67
CA THR A 24 5.06 -10.87 28.98
C THR A 24 4.15 -12.04 29.36
N VAL A 25 4.45 -13.23 28.82
CA VAL A 25 3.68 -14.46 29.09
C VAL A 25 4.62 -15.60 29.48
N GLY A 26 4.29 -16.32 30.54
CA GLY A 26 5.09 -17.48 30.97
C GLY A 26 4.78 -17.94 32.40
N ARG A 27 5.46 -19.00 32.84
CA ARG A 27 5.19 -19.67 34.12
C ARG A 27 5.55 -18.87 35.36
N GLN A 28 6.45 -17.89 35.25
CA GLN A 28 6.85 -17.08 36.39
C GLN A 28 5.69 -16.14 36.82
N PRO A 29 5.39 -16.02 38.14
CA PRO A 29 4.34 -15.14 38.64
C PRO A 29 4.50 -13.64 38.33
N GLY A 30 5.68 -13.21 37.85
CA GLY A 30 5.97 -11.82 37.50
C GLY A 30 5.74 -11.45 36.03
N ASN A 31 5.16 -12.36 35.23
CA ASN A 31 4.71 -12.02 33.88
C ASN A 31 3.33 -11.36 33.93
N ASP A 32 3.01 -10.53 32.93
CA ASP A 32 1.69 -9.91 32.79
C ASP A 32 0.58 -10.96 32.65
N ILE A 33 0.87 -12.04 31.93
CA ILE A 33 0.07 -13.26 31.91
C ILE A 33 0.90 -14.39 32.52
N ALA A 34 0.75 -14.57 33.84
CA ALA A 34 1.38 -15.64 34.57
C ALA A 34 0.62 -16.96 34.41
N LEU A 35 1.34 -18.00 33.96
CA LEU A 35 0.81 -19.36 33.74
C LEU A 35 1.51 -20.36 34.68
N PRO A 36 1.42 -20.22 36.02
CA PRO A 36 2.22 -21.01 36.97
C PRO A 36 1.97 -22.53 36.89
N GLU A 37 0.76 -22.92 36.46
CA GLU A 37 0.32 -24.32 36.37
C GLU A 37 0.70 -24.99 35.03
N GLU A 38 1.04 -24.20 33.99
CA GLU A 38 1.36 -24.71 32.66
C GLU A 38 2.79 -25.25 32.65
N LYS A 39 2.93 -26.58 32.78
CA LYS A 39 4.25 -27.24 32.86
C LYS A 39 5.06 -27.07 31.57
N ALA A 40 4.40 -26.94 30.42
CA ALA A 40 5.07 -26.69 29.17
C ALA A 40 5.58 -25.24 29.03
N ALA A 41 5.17 -24.34 29.93
CA ALA A 41 5.58 -22.94 29.87
C ALA A 41 6.97 -22.70 30.52
N SER A 42 7.89 -22.11 29.76
CA SER A 42 9.10 -21.48 30.29
C SER A 42 8.79 -20.34 31.26
N ARG A 43 9.76 -19.99 32.12
CA ARG A 43 9.64 -18.89 33.12
C ARG A 43 9.18 -17.58 32.46
N LYS A 44 9.84 -17.18 31.38
CA LYS A 44 9.36 -16.23 30.37
C LYS A 44 9.28 -17.00 29.06
N HIS A 45 8.10 -17.15 28.49
CA HIS A 45 7.87 -18.04 27.35
C HIS A 45 7.84 -17.27 26.04
N PHE A 46 7.00 -16.25 25.94
CA PHE A 46 6.96 -15.34 24.80
C PHE A 46 6.55 -13.93 25.26
N THR A 47 6.78 -12.96 24.40
CA THR A 47 6.24 -11.60 24.54
C THR A 47 5.25 -11.32 23.42
N ILE A 48 4.21 -10.53 23.73
CA ILE A 48 3.37 -9.90 22.72
C ILE A 48 3.69 -8.41 22.75
N GLU A 49 4.27 -7.92 21.66
CA GLU A 49 4.80 -6.56 21.56
C GLU A 49 3.94 -5.75 20.61
N ARG A 50 3.63 -4.51 21.01
CA ARG A 50 2.95 -3.53 20.16
C ARG A 50 3.99 -2.83 19.29
N SER A 51 3.82 -2.93 17.98
CA SER A 51 4.61 -2.22 16.96
C SER A 51 3.75 -1.19 16.23
N VAL A 52 4.39 -0.38 15.38
CA VAL A 52 3.73 0.50 14.41
C VAL A 52 2.91 -0.29 13.38
N ASP A 53 3.34 -1.51 13.02
CA ASP A 53 2.69 -2.36 12.02
C ASP A 53 1.65 -3.33 12.61
N GLY A 54 1.35 -3.23 13.91
CA GLY A 54 0.39 -4.10 14.62
C GLY A 54 0.99 -4.80 15.83
N TRP A 55 0.37 -5.91 16.24
CA TRP A 55 0.84 -6.72 17.37
C TRP A 55 1.63 -7.92 16.87
N LYS A 56 2.78 -8.18 17.49
CA LYS A 56 3.62 -9.34 17.18
C LYS A 56 3.87 -10.19 18.41
N LEU A 57 3.95 -11.49 18.22
CA LEU A 57 4.44 -12.45 19.18
C LEU A 57 5.92 -12.73 18.92
N VAL A 58 6.72 -12.78 19.98
CA VAL A 58 8.14 -13.16 19.95
C VAL A 58 8.38 -14.23 21.00
N ASP A 59 8.73 -15.44 20.58
CA ASP A 59 9.12 -16.52 21.48
C ASP A 59 10.45 -16.17 22.15
N GLN A 60 10.54 -16.33 23.46
CA GLN A 60 11.71 -15.95 24.28
C GLN A 60 12.62 -17.16 24.50
N MET A 61 12.87 -17.94 23.44
CA MET A 61 13.61 -19.20 23.47
C MET A 61 12.99 -20.20 24.45
N SER A 62 11.68 -20.37 24.34
CA SER A 62 10.94 -21.29 25.19
C SER A 62 11.36 -22.74 24.93
N ALA A 63 11.36 -23.58 25.97
CA ALA A 63 11.85 -24.95 25.85
C ALA A 63 10.95 -25.83 24.95
N ASN A 64 9.65 -25.53 24.91
CA ASN A 64 8.65 -26.32 24.16
C ASN A 64 8.19 -25.62 22.86
N GLY A 65 8.57 -24.35 22.67
CA GLY A 65 8.13 -23.52 21.55
C GLY A 65 6.71 -22.99 21.71
N THR A 66 6.42 -21.90 21.02
CA THR A 66 5.08 -21.32 20.89
C THR A 66 4.46 -21.72 19.56
N SER A 67 3.17 -22.03 19.51
CA SER A 67 2.44 -22.26 18.25
C SER A 67 1.38 -21.20 18.01
N VAL A 68 1.23 -20.73 16.77
CA VAL A 68 0.12 -19.87 16.33
C VAL A 68 -0.65 -20.60 15.24
N ASN A 69 -1.95 -20.79 15.43
CA ASN A 69 -2.85 -21.53 14.55
C ASN A 69 -2.34 -22.94 14.19
N GLY A 70 -1.67 -23.59 15.14
CA GLY A 70 -1.11 -24.95 14.99
C GLY A 70 0.30 -25.01 14.41
N GLU A 71 0.88 -23.90 13.94
CA GLU A 71 2.25 -23.84 13.44
C GLU A 71 3.21 -23.31 14.52
N LYS A 72 4.34 -23.99 14.75
CA LYS A 72 5.37 -23.50 15.69
C LYS A 72 6.08 -22.28 15.12
N VAL A 73 6.20 -21.24 15.95
CA VAL A 73 6.76 -19.95 15.55
C VAL A 73 7.73 -19.43 16.61
N ASN A 74 8.84 -18.84 16.15
CA ASN A 74 9.68 -17.99 17.00
C ASN A 74 9.23 -16.51 16.93
N PHE A 75 8.46 -16.18 15.89
CA PHE A 75 7.93 -14.86 15.60
C PHE A 75 6.63 -14.98 14.80
N ALA A 76 5.60 -14.21 15.14
CA ALA A 76 4.38 -14.11 14.33
C ALA A 76 3.69 -12.75 14.48
N TRP A 77 3.20 -12.19 13.37
CA TRP A 77 2.23 -11.08 13.44
C TRP A 77 0.86 -11.62 13.80
N LEU A 78 0.22 -11.03 14.80
CA LEU A 78 -1.06 -11.46 15.33
C LEU A 78 -2.22 -10.75 14.61
N LYS A 79 -3.24 -11.53 14.28
CA LYS A 79 -4.51 -11.08 13.70
C LYS A 79 -5.67 -11.41 14.63
N ASP A 80 -6.78 -10.71 14.41
CA ASP A 80 -8.02 -10.99 15.13
C ASP A 80 -8.46 -12.43 14.83
N GLY A 81 -8.72 -13.20 15.88
CA GLY A 81 -9.07 -14.63 15.83
C GLY A 81 -7.90 -15.60 15.92
N ASP A 82 -6.63 -15.14 15.93
CA ASP A 82 -5.48 -16.04 16.02
C ASP A 82 -5.45 -16.80 17.36
N ARG A 83 -5.09 -18.09 17.28
CA ARG A 83 -4.93 -18.99 18.43
C ARG A 83 -3.47 -19.24 18.74
N ILE A 84 -3.00 -18.74 19.87
CA ILE A 84 -1.65 -18.98 20.41
C ILE A 84 -1.74 -20.16 21.39
N THR A 85 -0.89 -21.17 21.24
CA THR A 85 -0.91 -22.38 22.08
C THR A 85 0.45 -22.61 22.76
N ILE A 86 0.42 -22.89 24.06
CA ILE A 86 1.55 -23.36 24.88
C ILE A 86 1.08 -24.59 25.66
N GLY A 87 1.58 -25.78 25.33
CA GLY A 87 1.14 -27.01 26.02
C GLY A 87 -0.38 -27.16 25.95
N ASP A 88 -1.03 -27.18 27.11
CA ASP A 88 -2.49 -27.31 27.26
C ASP A 88 -3.21 -25.95 27.33
N THR A 89 -2.46 -24.85 27.26
CA THR A 89 -2.99 -23.48 27.35
C THR A 89 -3.14 -22.86 25.96
N THR A 90 -4.32 -22.29 25.67
CA THR A 90 -4.64 -21.58 24.43
C THR A 90 -5.06 -20.14 24.72
N LEU A 91 -4.50 -19.17 24.00
CA LEU A 91 -4.90 -17.76 24.02
C LEU A 91 -5.51 -17.39 22.67
N VAL A 92 -6.72 -16.83 22.66
CA VAL A 92 -7.39 -16.34 21.45
C VAL A 92 -7.29 -14.81 21.41
N VAL A 93 -6.81 -14.28 20.31
CA VAL A 93 -6.65 -12.84 20.10
C VAL A 93 -7.94 -12.22 19.57
N SER A 94 -8.41 -11.13 20.18
CA SER A 94 -9.55 -10.36 19.69
C SER A 94 -9.39 -8.84 19.93
N GLY A 95 -10.25 -8.02 19.32
CA GLY A 95 -10.23 -6.57 19.46
C GLY A 95 -8.97 -5.91 18.88
N LEU A 96 -8.42 -6.46 17.79
CA LEU A 96 -7.39 -5.81 16.98
C LEU A 96 -8.05 -4.91 15.92
N SER A 97 -8.31 -3.64 16.28
CA SER A 97 -8.77 -2.62 15.32
C SER A 97 -7.66 -2.29 14.31
N MET A 98 -7.98 -2.41 13.02
CA MET A 98 -7.04 -2.25 11.91
C MET A 98 -6.79 -0.76 11.58
N ALA A 99 -5.56 -0.29 11.83
CA ALA A 99 -4.96 0.72 10.95
C ALA A 99 -4.39 -0.01 9.72
N LYS A 100 -4.81 0.44 8.56
CA LYS A 100 -4.63 -0.16 7.23
C LYS A 100 -3.15 -0.26 6.81
N ALA A 101 -2.63 -1.47 6.63
CA ALA A 101 -1.54 -1.76 5.69
C ALA A 101 -1.74 -3.16 5.09
N ALA A 102 -2.09 -3.19 3.81
CA ALA A 102 -2.29 -4.42 3.04
C ALA A 102 -0.94 -5.00 2.60
N VAL A 103 -0.65 -6.24 3.02
CA VAL A 103 0.20 -7.16 2.27
C VAL A 103 -0.58 -8.46 2.11
N THR A 104 -0.81 -8.86 0.87
CA THR A 104 -0.99 -10.27 0.46
C THR A 104 -0.37 -10.42 -0.93
N GLY A 105 0.45 -11.43 -1.22
CA GLY A 105 0.91 -12.54 -0.41
C GLY A 105 1.86 -13.43 -1.20
N ALA A 106 2.52 -14.35 -0.51
CA ALA A 106 3.02 -15.60 -1.08
C ALA A 106 3.36 -16.58 0.06
N SER A 107 2.46 -17.51 0.35
CA SER A 107 2.81 -18.89 0.70
C SER A 107 1.56 -19.77 0.60
N ARG A 108 1.51 -20.58 -0.47
CA ARG A 108 1.39 -22.06 -0.44
C ARG A 108 0.53 -22.59 -1.59
N ALA A 109 1.16 -23.25 -2.55
CA ALA A 109 0.55 -24.34 -3.32
C ALA A 109 1.62 -25.40 -3.61
N ALA A 110 1.35 -26.63 -3.17
CA ALA A 110 2.18 -27.80 -3.35
C ALA A 110 2.06 -28.33 -4.79
N ALA A 111 3.18 -28.63 -5.45
CA ALA A 111 3.21 -29.31 -6.74
C ALA A 111 3.62 -30.78 -6.55
N LYS A 112 2.78 -31.72 -7.02
CA LYS A 112 3.17 -33.10 -7.30
C LYS A 112 3.79 -33.20 -8.71
N PRO A 113 4.70 -34.15 -8.97
CA PRO A 113 5.53 -34.16 -10.18
C PRO A 113 4.82 -34.83 -11.36
N VAL A 114 4.94 -34.24 -12.56
CA VAL A 114 4.61 -34.87 -13.84
C VAL A 114 5.91 -35.23 -14.57
N LYS A 115 6.02 -36.50 -15.00
CA LYS A 115 7.16 -37.03 -15.77
C LYS A 115 7.08 -36.56 -17.23
N LEU A 116 8.23 -36.15 -17.79
CA LEU A 116 8.41 -35.94 -19.23
C LEU A 116 9.18 -37.12 -19.87
N PRO A 117 8.85 -37.53 -21.11
CA PRO A 117 9.50 -38.63 -21.82
C PRO A 117 10.81 -38.24 -22.52
N ARG A 118 11.57 -39.29 -22.89
CA ARG A 118 12.96 -39.34 -23.38
C ARG A 118 13.24 -38.59 -24.69
N GLN A 119 14.50 -38.13 -24.80
CA GLN A 119 15.21 -37.69 -26.00
C GLN A 119 15.22 -38.75 -27.11
N ALA A 120 15.17 -38.28 -28.36
CA ALA A 120 15.64 -39.00 -29.54
C ALA A 120 16.66 -38.13 -30.29
N GLU A 121 17.76 -38.73 -30.72
CA GLU A 121 18.93 -38.12 -31.34
C GLU A 121 18.81 -37.89 -32.86
N ALA A 122 19.60 -36.91 -33.32
CA ALA A 122 20.40 -36.81 -34.55
C ALA A 122 19.77 -36.50 -35.94
N GLY A 123 20.37 -35.50 -36.59
CA GLY A 123 20.42 -35.32 -38.05
C GLY A 123 20.87 -33.93 -38.49
N GLU A 124 22.16 -33.74 -38.82
CA GLU A 124 22.62 -32.61 -39.67
C GLU A 124 22.10 -32.76 -41.12
N PRO A 125 21.93 -31.67 -41.89
CA PRO A 125 22.96 -31.39 -42.91
C PRO A 125 23.17 -29.90 -43.30
N ASN A 126 24.46 -29.57 -43.48
CA ASN A 126 25.15 -28.91 -44.60
C ASN A 126 24.69 -27.58 -45.28
N LEU A 127 25.72 -26.79 -45.61
CA LEU A 127 25.80 -25.45 -46.21
C LEU A 127 25.32 -25.35 -47.67
N ALA A 128 24.72 -24.21 -48.05
CA ALA A 128 24.84 -23.60 -49.38
C ALA A 128 24.52 -22.08 -49.39
N GLN A 129 25.25 -21.36 -50.24
CA GLN A 129 25.35 -19.91 -50.43
C GLN A 129 24.13 -19.28 -51.12
N GLU A 130 23.83 -17.99 -50.86
CA GLU A 130 23.30 -17.10 -51.90
C GLU A 130 23.56 -15.59 -51.62
N LYS A 131 23.77 -14.83 -52.70
CA LYS A 131 24.30 -13.45 -52.78
C LYS A 131 23.23 -12.35 -52.57
N PRO A 132 23.61 -11.11 -52.19
CA PRO A 132 22.67 -10.00 -51.99
C PRO A 132 22.31 -9.26 -53.29
N HIS A 133 21.03 -8.85 -53.41
CA HIS A 133 20.48 -8.02 -54.48
C HIS A 133 20.35 -6.56 -54.01
N VAL A 134 20.70 -5.60 -54.88
CA VAL A 134 20.75 -4.14 -54.63
C VAL A 134 19.55 -3.43 -55.26
N VAL A 135 18.95 -2.44 -54.57
CA VAL A 135 18.22 -1.29 -55.15
C VAL A 135 18.30 -0.06 -54.21
N PRO A 136 18.10 1.20 -54.66
CA PRO A 136 19.11 2.26 -54.56
C PRO A 136 18.70 3.49 -53.71
N ALA A 137 19.69 4.31 -53.37
CA ALA A 137 19.56 5.53 -52.57
C ALA A 137 19.15 6.79 -53.37
N LYS A 138 18.35 7.67 -52.76
CA LYS A 138 18.07 9.04 -53.24
C LYS A 138 19.16 10.03 -52.77
N LYS A 139 19.52 10.95 -53.67
CA LYS A 139 20.56 11.99 -53.54
C LYS A 139 20.07 13.23 -52.76
N LEU A 140 20.99 13.92 -52.09
CA LEU A 140 20.89 15.33 -51.66
C LEU A 140 22.11 16.14 -52.15
N PRO A 141 22.00 17.47 -52.30
CA PRO A 141 22.83 18.26 -53.22
C PRO A 141 24.13 18.80 -52.61
N VAL A 142 25.05 19.09 -53.54
CA VAL A 142 26.43 19.52 -53.36
C VAL A 142 26.51 21.05 -53.31
N GLY A 143 27.28 21.60 -52.37
CA GLY A 143 27.68 23.01 -52.41
C GLY A 143 28.26 23.53 -51.09
N GLY A 144 29.56 23.32 -50.84
CA GLY A 144 30.25 23.90 -49.68
C GLY A 144 31.69 23.45 -49.39
N PHE A 145 32.34 22.68 -50.28
CA PHE A 145 33.62 22.00 -49.98
C PHE A 145 34.92 22.80 -50.27
N LEU A 146 34.86 24.11 -50.56
CA LEU A 146 36.06 24.87 -51.00
C LEU A 146 36.79 25.68 -49.92
N VAL A 147 36.30 25.73 -48.66
CA VAL A 147 36.95 26.49 -47.58
C VAL A 147 37.84 25.61 -46.67
N ALA A 148 37.59 24.30 -46.62
CA ALA A 148 38.32 23.38 -45.73
C ALA A 148 39.74 23.01 -46.21
N SER A 149 40.01 23.08 -47.52
CA SER A 149 41.27 22.61 -48.10
C SER A 149 42.46 23.57 -47.90
N PHE A 150 42.21 24.87 -47.71
CA PHE A 150 43.27 25.86 -47.43
C PHE A 150 43.74 25.84 -45.97
N ALA A 151 42.85 25.51 -45.03
CA ALA A 151 43.19 25.39 -43.61
C ALA A 151 44.13 24.21 -43.34
N LEU A 152 43.93 23.08 -44.03
CA LEU A 152 44.77 21.89 -43.92
C LEU A 152 46.19 22.10 -44.49
N LEU A 153 46.32 22.89 -45.56
CA LEU A 153 47.63 23.21 -46.16
C LEU A 153 48.46 24.16 -45.28
N PHE A 154 47.80 25.10 -44.58
CA PHE A 154 48.45 26.03 -43.67
C PHE A 154 48.97 25.34 -42.39
N VAL A 155 48.20 24.38 -41.86
CA VAL A 155 48.62 23.54 -40.73
C VAL A 155 49.80 22.64 -41.13
N ALA A 156 49.80 22.07 -42.34
CA ALA A 156 50.91 21.25 -42.83
C ALA A 156 52.21 22.06 -42.98
N LEU A 157 52.15 23.31 -43.43
CA LEU A 157 53.31 24.21 -43.54
C LEU A 157 53.87 24.64 -42.17
N LEU A 158 53.00 24.85 -41.17
CA LEU A 158 53.42 25.13 -39.78
C LEU A 158 54.12 23.93 -39.14
N VAL A 159 53.64 22.70 -39.39
CA VAL A 159 54.27 21.46 -38.92
C VAL A 159 55.63 21.23 -39.60
N TYR A 160 55.77 21.56 -40.89
CA TYR A 160 57.04 21.46 -41.62
C TYR A 160 58.08 22.48 -41.12
N GLY A 161 57.66 23.72 -40.84
CA GLY A 161 58.53 24.74 -40.23
C GLY A 161 59.04 24.37 -38.84
N ALA A 162 58.24 23.64 -38.05
CA ALA A 162 58.63 23.13 -36.73
C ALA A 162 59.64 21.94 -36.79
N PHE A 163 59.61 21.15 -37.87
CA PHE A 163 60.57 20.06 -38.09
C PHE A 163 61.93 20.55 -38.61
N ALA A 164 61.95 21.59 -39.46
CA ALA A 164 63.20 22.14 -40.03
C ALA A 164 64.02 22.99 -39.03
N SER A 165 63.41 23.46 -37.94
CA SER A 165 64.03 24.31 -36.92
C SER A 165 64.60 23.54 -35.71
N GLY A 166 64.59 22.21 -35.73
CA GLY A 166 65.22 21.38 -34.68
C GLY A 166 64.49 21.36 -33.33
N VAL A 167 63.21 21.77 -33.28
CA VAL A 167 62.42 21.86 -32.03
C VAL A 167 61.91 20.48 -31.55
N PHE A 168 61.93 19.45 -32.40
CA PHE A 168 61.56 18.08 -32.02
C PHE A 168 62.76 17.12 -32.19
N SER A 169 63.32 16.66 -31.06
CA SER A 169 64.21 15.49 -31.05
C SER A 169 63.40 14.20 -31.24
N PRO A 170 63.97 13.15 -31.86
CA PRO A 170 63.29 11.86 -32.01
C PRO A 170 63.02 11.22 -30.63
N ARG A 171 61.75 10.93 -30.35
CA ARG A 171 61.30 10.27 -29.12
C ARG A 171 61.96 8.90 -28.94
N ALA A 172 62.29 8.61 -27.67
CA ALA A 172 63.06 7.45 -27.24
C ALA A 172 62.36 6.10 -27.58
N PRO A 173 63.12 4.98 -27.70
CA PRO A 173 62.59 3.68 -28.12
C PRO A 173 61.49 3.09 -27.22
N GLU A 174 61.44 3.49 -25.95
CA GLU A 174 60.44 3.07 -24.95
C GLU A 174 59.03 3.58 -25.29
N GLU A 175 58.89 4.84 -25.71
CA GLU A 175 57.58 5.45 -26.02
C GLU A 175 56.93 4.79 -27.26
N ARG A 176 57.75 4.37 -28.24
CA ARG A 176 57.28 3.66 -29.44
C ARG A 176 56.70 2.26 -29.15
N LYS A 177 57.21 1.58 -28.11
CA LYS A 177 56.68 0.28 -27.63
C LYS A 177 55.39 0.46 -26.83
N GLN A 178 55.23 1.61 -26.16
CA GLN A 178 54.00 1.96 -25.44
C GLN A 178 52.86 2.23 -26.43
N ASP A 179 53.10 3.01 -27.48
CA ASP A 179 52.06 3.36 -28.48
C ASP A 179 51.58 2.14 -29.29
N THR A 180 52.48 1.21 -29.63
CA THR A 180 52.10 -0.04 -30.31
C THR A 180 51.30 -0.98 -29.41
N ARG A 181 51.61 -1.03 -28.10
CA ARG A 181 50.81 -1.79 -27.11
C ARG A 181 49.44 -1.15 -26.88
N VAL A 182 49.37 0.19 -26.86
CA VAL A 182 48.10 0.92 -26.72
C VAL A 182 47.21 0.71 -27.95
N ALA A 183 47.77 0.77 -29.16
CA ALA A 183 47.03 0.52 -30.40
C ALA A 183 46.55 -0.94 -30.52
N ALA A 184 47.41 -1.92 -30.18
CA ALA A 184 47.02 -3.34 -30.15
C ALA A 184 45.92 -3.61 -29.13
N ARG A 185 46.04 -3.01 -27.93
CA ARG A 185 45.03 -3.10 -26.87
C ARG A 185 43.71 -2.45 -27.32
N GLN A 186 43.74 -1.29 -27.99
CA GLN A 186 42.54 -0.66 -28.54
C GLN A 186 41.84 -1.49 -29.62
N ALA A 187 42.59 -2.20 -30.47
CA ALA A 187 42.02 -3.10 -31.48
C ALA A 187 41.39 -4.35 -30.86
N GLU A 188 42.06 -4.98 -29.89
CA GLU A 188 41.55 -6.13 -29.12
C GLU A 188 40.28 -5.76 -28.32
N LEU A 189 40.24 -4.53 -27.81
CA LEU A 189 39.08 -4.00 -27.12
C LEU A 189 37.89 -3.74 -28.06
N ALA A 190 38.12 -3.28 -29.29
CA ALA A 190 37.04 -3.11 -30.29
C ALA A 190 36.46 -4.44 -30.79
N GLU A 191 37.27 -5.50 -30.83
CA GLU A 191 36.81 -6.88 -31.08
C GLU A 191 35.90 -7.37 -29.94
N SER A 192 36.27 -7.11 -28.69
CA SER A 192 35.47 -7.53 -27.52
C SER A 192 34.08 -6.86 -27.46
N GLU A 193 33.97 -5.59 -27.89
CA GLU A 193 32.70 -4.87 -27.96
C GLU A 193 31.76 -5.45 -29.04
N LYS A 194 32.33 -5.80 -30.20
CA LYS A 194 31.58 -6.46 -31.28
C LYS A 194 31.09 -7.85 -30.85
N ALA A 195 31.91 -8.58 -30.09
CA ALA A 195 31.55 -9.90 -29.57
C ALA A 195 30.36 -9.85 -28.61
N LEU A 196 30.32 -8.88 -27.69
CA LEU A 196 29.20 -8.70 -26.75
C LEU A 196 27.89 -8.32 -27.46
N ILE A 197 27.96 -7.46 -28.49
CA ILE A 197 26.77 -7.11 -29.29
C ILE A 197 26.28 -8.34 -30.07
N ALA A 198 27.19 -9.11 -30.66
CA ALA A 198 26.83 -10.35 -31.37
C ALA A 198 26.21 -11.40 -30.42
N GLU A 199 26.73 -11.52 -29.19
CA GLU A 199 26.16 -12.39 -28.16
C GLU A 199 24.75 -11.95 -27.76
N ALA A 200 24.51 -10.65 -27.61
CA ALA A 200 23.17 -10.10 -27.34
C ALA A 200 22.20 -10.33 -28.51
N GLU A 201 22.65 -10.18 -29.76
CA GLU A 201 21.82 -10.47 -30.95
C GLU A 201 21.53 -11.97 -31.08
N ALA A 202 22.47 -12.84 -30.73
CA ALA A 202 22.26 -14.28 -30.66
C ALA A 202 21.26 -14.66 -29.56
N ALA A 203 21.36 -14.04 -28.37
CA ALA A 203 20.38 -14.24 -27.30
C ALA A 203 18.98 -13.77 -27.72
N ALA A 204 18.88 -12.62 -28.41
CA ALA A 204 17.61 -12.08 -28.90
C ALA A 204 16.96 -12.92 -30.00
N THR A 205 17.73 -13.75 -30.70
CA THR A 205 17.25 -14.64 -31.77
C THR A 205 17.22 -16.11 -31.36
N SER A 206 17.55 -16.41 -30.10
CA SER A 206 17.55 -17.77 -29.56
C SER A 206 16.14 -18.36 -29.51
N GLY A 207 16.04 -19.70 -29.60
CA GLY A 207 14.77 -20.41 -29.40
C GLY A 207 14.23 -20.20 -27.97
N GLY A 208 12.91 -20.28 -27.79
CA GLY A 208 12.24 -20.01 -26.51
C GLY A 208 11.24 -18.86 -26.60
N SER A 209 10.62 -18.54 -25.46
CA SER A 209 9.69 -17.44 -25.30
C SER A 209 10.38 -16.08 -25.38
N THR A 210 9.64 -15.03 -25.73
CA THR A 210 10.17 -13.67 -25.80
C THR A 210 10.72 -13.19 -24.45
N LEU A 211 10.16 -13.67 -23.32
CA LEU A 211 10.70 -13.41 -21.98
C LEU A 211 12.09 -14.05 -21.77
N GLU A 212 12.28 -15.31 -22.16
CA GLU A 212 13.59 -15.98 -22.05
C GLU A 212 14.65 -15.30 -22.91
N ARG A 213 14.26 -14.78 -24.08
CA ARG A 213 15.16 -13.97 -24.93
C ARG A 213 15.54 -12.64 -24.27
N ILE A 214 14.61 -11.97 -23.59
CA ILE A 214 14.89 -10.76 -22.82
C ILE A 214 15.88 -11.06 -21.68
N ASP A 215 15.66 -12.14 -20.93
CA ASP A 215 16.55 -12.56 -19.84
C ASP A 215 17.96 -12.90 -20.37
N GLY A 216 18.05 -13.52 -21.55
CA GLY A 216 19.31 -13.78 -22.24
C GLY A 216 20.05 -12.48 -22.61
N VAL A 217 19.36 -11.49 -23.17
CA VAL A 217 19.94 -10.17 -23.50
C VAL A 217 20.39 -9.44 -22.22
N ASP A 218 19.63 -9.53 -21.13
CA ASP A 218 19.99 -8.94 -19.84
C ASP A 218 21.20 -9.61 -19.20
N ALA A 219 21.37 -10.92 -19.40
CA ALA A 219 22.56 -11.64 -18.96
C ALA A 219 23.82 -11.14 -19.69
N VAL A 220 23.71 -10.83 -20.99
CA VAL A 220 24.81 -10.22 -21.76
C VAL A 220 25.07 -8.78 -21.32
N ALA A 221 24.01 -7.99 -21.06
CA ALA A 221 24.15 -6.62 -20.56
C ALA A 221 24.97 -6.53 -19.26
N LYS A 222 24.85 -7.53 -18.37
CA LYS A 222 25.61 -7.62 -17.11
C LYS A 222 27.10 -7.89 -17.32
N LYS A 223 27.51 -8.41 -18.49
CA LYS A 223 28.92 -8.67 -18.83
C LYS A 223 29.64 -7.41 -19.35
N VAL A 224 28.91 -6.32 -19.63
CA VAL A 224 29.49 -5.08 -20.17
C VAL A 224 30.34 -4.36 -19.10
N PRO A 225 31.64 -4.10 -19.33
CA PRO A 225 32.50 -3.42 -18.37
C PRO A 225 32.05 -1.98 -18.07
N LYS A 226 32.10 -1.57 -16.79
CA LYS A 226 31.64 -0.25 -16.29
C LYS A 226 32.26 0.95 -17.02
N GLU A 227 33.48 0.83 -17.53
CA GLU A 227 34.23 1.89 -18.24
C GLU A 227 33.71 2.17 -19.67
N ARG A 228 32.83 1.31 -20.22
CA ARG A 228 32.44 1.32 -21.65
C ARG A 228 30.93 1.35 -21.90
N ALA A 229 30.18 1.64 -20.85
CA ALA A 229 28.73 1.49 -20.83
C ALA A 229 27.97 2.41 -21.82
N SER A 230 28.57 3.39 -22.49
CA SER A 230 27.79 4.34 -23.32
C SER A 230 27.40 3.81 -24.70
N ILE A 231 28.30 3.14 -25.44
CA ILE A 231 28.03 2.72 -26.84
C ILE A 231 27.40 1.32 -26.89
N VAL A 232 28.01 0.34 -26.21
CA VAL A 232 27.53 -1.06 -26.21
C VAL A 232 26.17 -1.19 -25.52
N SER A 233 25.97 -0.50 -24.38
CA SER A 233 24.67 -0.56 -23.68
C SER A 233 23.56 0.09 -24.50
N THR A 234 23.85 1.17 -25.25
CA THR A 234 22.86 1.77 -26.16
C THR A 234 22.37 0.73 -27.18
N ARG A 235 23.28 -0.05 -27.77
CA ARG A 235 22.90 -1.08 -28.76
C ARG A 235 22.15 -2.25 -28.13
N ILE A 236 22.54 -2.66 -26.92
CA ILE A 236 21.82 -3.69 -26.15
C ILE A 236 20.42 -3.22 -25.75
N ASP A 237 20.27 -1.95 -25.37
CA ASP A 237 18.97 -1.36 -25.05
C ASP A 237 18.07 -1.26 -26.28
N GLU A 238 18.61 -1.00 -27.48
CA GLU A 238 17.87 -1.08 -28.74
C GLU A 238 17.37 -2.51 -29.03
N ILE A 239 18.19 -3.53 -28.77
CA ILE A 239 17.80 -4.94 -28.91
C ILE A 239 16.69 -5.28 -27.91
N ARG A 240 16.86 -4.91 -26.63
CA ARG A 240 15.84 -5.08 -25.58
C ARG A 240 14.53 -4.38 -25.96
N GLY A 241 14.61 -3.18 -26.52
CA GLY A 241 13.45 -2.41 -26.97
C GLY A 241 12.63 -3.11 -28.05
N ARG A 242 13.28 -3.85 -28.97
CA ARG A 242 12.56 -4.67 -29.97
C ARG A 242 11.82 -5.83 -29.31
N LEU A 243 12.49 -6.58 -28.43
CA LEU A 243 11.87 -7.71 -27.73
C LEU A 243 10.69 -7.29 -26.83
N LEU A 244 10.77 -6.11 -26.21
CA LEU A 244 9.63 -5.58 -25.43
C LEU A 244 8.43 -5.25 -26.30
N LYS A 245 8.64 -4.86 -27.57
CA LYS A 245 7.56 -4.63 -28.54
C LYS A 245 6.96 -5.94 -29.06
N ASP A 246 7.78 -6.98 -29.21
CA ASP A 246 7.31 -8.32 -29.54
C ASP A 246 6.47 -8.90 -28.39
N LEU A 247 6.95 -8.74 -27.15
CA LEU A 247 6.22 -9.13 -25.94
C LEU A 247 4.89 -8.39 -25.80
N GLU A 248 4.85 -7.09 -26.13
CA GLU A 248 3.61 -6.32 -26.17
C GLU A 248 2.59 -6.91 -27.16
N SER A 249 3.06 -7.29 -28.34
CA SER A 249 2.21 -7.88 -29.39
C SER A 249 1.68 -9.26 -28.97
N GLU A 250 2.53 -10.11 -28.39
CA GLU A 250 2.15 -11.43 -27.86
C GLU A 250 1.12 -11.30 -26.73
N LEU A 251 1.37 -10.42 -25.76
CA LEU A 251 0.44 -10.19 -24.64
C LEU A 251 -0.90 -9.64 -25.12
N SER A 252 -0.89 -8.74 -26.11
CA SER A 252 -2.15 -8.23 -26.69
C SER A 252 -2.95 -9.35 -27.32
N LEU A 253 -2.32 -10.25 -28.09
CA LEU A 253 -3.02 -11.39 -28.71
C LEU A 253 -3.63 -12.34 -27.69
N VAL A 254 -2.90 -12.65 -26.61
CA VAL A 254 -3.41 -13.48 -25.50
C VAL A 254 -4.59 -12.81 -24.81
N VAL A 255 -4.47 -11.52 -24.52
CA VAL A 255 -5.56 -10.76 -23.87
C VAL A 255 -6.77 -10.64 -24.79
N ASP A 256 -6.58 -10.45 -26.10
CA ASP A 256 -7.67 -10.37 -27.07
C ASP A 256 -8.43 -11.70 -27.16
N ALA A 257 -7.72 -12.83 -27.17
CA ALA A 257 -8.32 -14.15 -27.18
C ALA A 257 -9.10 -14.46 -25.89
N GLU A 258 -8.53 -14.15 -24.73
CA GLU A 258 -9.21 -14.37 -23.45
C GLU A 258 -10.41 -13.43 -23.25
N LEU A 259 -10.32 -12.16 -23.68
CA LEU A 259 -11.46 -11.24 -23.66
C LEU A 259 -12.58 -11.70 -24.60
N ALA A 260 -12.26 -12.27 -25.75
CA ALA A 260 -13.27 -12.86 -26.65
C ALA A 260 -13.95 -14.09 -26.01
N ALA A 261 -13.19 -14.93 -25.30
CA ALA A 261 -13.76 -16.06 -24.55
C ALA A 261 -14.66 -15.59 -23.40
N VAL A 262 -14.25 -14.55 -22.66
CA VAL A 262 -15.03 -13.89 -21.61
C VAL A 262 -16.33 -13.32 -22.16
N GLU A 263 -16.30 -12.68 -23.33
CA GLU A 263 -17.49 -12.14 -23.98
C GLU A 263 -18.45 -13.25 -24.44
N GLY A 264 -17.93 -14.39 -24.92
CA GLY A 264 -18.76 -15.57 -25.22
C GLY A 264 -19.49 -16.12 -23.99
N LEU A 265 -18.81 -16.15 -22.84
CA LEU A 265 -19.42 -16.55 -21.56
C LEU A 265 -20.45 -15.54 -21.06
N ARG A 266 -20.16 -14.25 -21.19
CA ARG A 266 -21.08 -13.15 -20.88
C ARG A 266 -22.37 -13.26 -21.71
N GLN A 267 -22.26 -13.50 -23.01
CA GLN A 267 -23.42 -13.68 -23.90
C GLN A 267 -24.21 -14.97 -23.59
N GLY A 268 -23.52 -16.01 -23.10
CA GLY A 268 -24.13 -17.24 -22.60
C GLY A 268 -24.76 -17.13 -21.19
N GLY A 269 -24.62 -15.97 -20.52
CA GLY A 269 -25.12 -15.75 -19.16
C GLY A 269 -24.28 -16.38 -18.04
N ASP A 270 -23.09 -16.90 -18.35
CA ASP A 270 -22.17 -17.51 -17.38
C ASP A 270 -21.19 -16.46 -16.82
N TYR A 271 -21.76 -15.47 -16.12
CA TYR A 271 -21.04 -14.32 -15.59
C TYR A 271 -19.97 -14.70 -14.54
N ALA A 272 -20.18 -15.80 -13.80
CA ALA A 272 -19.23 -16.27 -12.79
C ALA A 272 -17.94 -16.80 -13.44
N LEU A 273 -18.06 -17.61 -14.49
CA LEU A 273 -16.90 -18.12 -15.23
C LEU A 273 -16.18 -17.00 -16.00
N ALA A 274 -16.94 -16.04 -16.53
CA ALA A 274 -16.41 -14.86 -17.20
C ALA A 274 -15.55 -13.98 -16.26
N ILE A 275 -16.01 -13.74 -15.03
CA ILE A 275 -15.25 -12.98 -14.01
C ILE A 275 -14.01 -13.75 -13.56
N GLY A 276 -14.12 -15.06 -13.30
CA GLY A 276 -12.98 -15.89 -12.92
C GLY A 276 -11.84 -15.85 -13.94
N LYS A 277 -12.18 -15.94 -15.24
CA LYS A 277 -11.20 -15.81 -16.33
C LYS A 277 -10.51 -14.44 -16.36
N LEU A 278 -11.23 -13.36 -16.06
CA LEU A 278 -10.63 -12.02 -15.98
C LEU A 278 -9.67 -11.89 -14.79
N GLU A 279 -9.93 -12.56 -13.67
CA GLU A 279 -9.05 -12.57 -12.51
C GLU A 279 -7.78 -13.40 -12.77
N ASP A 280 -7.92 -14.57 -13.41
CA ASP A 280 -6.78 -15.37 -13.87
C ASP A 280 -5.90 -14.58 -14.84
N LEU A 281 -6.53 -13.84 -15.77
CA LEU A 281 -5.82 -12.97 -16.71
C LEU A 281 -5.12 -11.80 -16.00
N GLN A 282 -5.76 -11.16 -15.00
CA GLN A 282 -5.12 -10.14 -14.16
C GLN A 282 -3.93 -10.72 -13.38
N GLY A 283 -4.07 -11.92 -12.84
CA GLY A 283 -2.99 -12.65 -12.17
C GLY A 283 -1.82 -12.94 -13.10
N PHE A 284 -2.10 -13.44 -14.30
CA PHE A 284 -1.10 -13.71 -15.35
C PHE A 284 -0.32 -12.45 -15.74
N LEU A 285 -0.99 -11.31 -15.93
CA LEU A 285 -0.33 -10.05 -16.27
C LEU A 285 0.57 -9.52 -15.13
N ALA A 286 0.35 -9.98 -13.89
CA ALA A 286 1.09 -9.56 -12.71
C ALA A 286 2.27 -10.49 -12.33
N THR A 287 2.49 -11.61 -13.02
CA THR A 287 3.47 -12.64 -12.61
C THR A 287 4.93 -12.24 -12.78
N ASN A 288 5.25 -11.38 -13.75
CA ASN A 288 6.62 -10.98 -14.08
C ASN A 288 6.72 -9.45 -14.22
N THR A 289 7.84 -8.88 -13.79
CA THR A 289 8.11 -7.43 -13.86
C THR A 289 8.01 -6.89 -15.29
N TYR A 290 8.45 -7.64 -16.30
CA TYR A 290 8.36 -7.23 -17.70
C TYR A 290 6.93 -7.24 -18.23
N THR A 291 6.16 -8.30 -17.99
CA THR A 291 4.76 -8.39 -18.41
C THR A 291 3.91 -7.31 -17.73
N LYS A 292 4.13 -7.08 -16.44
CA LYS A 292 3.47 -6.03 -15.65
C LYS A 292 3.75 -4.63 -16.19
N ASN A 293 5.02 -4.32 -16.50
CA ASN A 293 5.41 -3.00 -16.99
C ASN A 293 4.91 -2.73 -18.42
N VAL A 294 4.96 -3.73 -19.29
CA VAL A 294 4.41 -3.65 -20.65
C VAL A 294 2.88 -3.51 -20.60
N ALA A 295 2.19 -4.30 -19.78
CA ALA A 295 0.74 -4.23 -19.62
C ALA A 295 0.24 -2.87 -19.11
N LYS A 296 1.00 -2.25 -18.19
CA LYS A 296 0.69 -0.94 -17.61
C LYS A 296 0.97 0.23 -18.56
N SER A 297 2.14 0.23 -19.21
CA SER A 297 2.57 1.35 -20.06
C SER A 297 1.77 1.47 -21.37
N ARG A 298 1.15 0.37 -21.81
CA ARG A 298 0.44 0.28 -23.10
C ARG A 298 -1.07 0.09 -22.98
N GLY A 299 -1.61 0.17 -21.76
CA GLY A 299 -3.07 0.19 -21.53
C GLY A 299 -3.78 -1.16 -21.63
N ILE A 300 -3.04 -2.28 -21.72
CA ILE A 300 -3.60 -3.63 -21.73
C ILE A 300 -4.35 -3.92 -20.43
N GLU A 301 -3.77 -3.53 -19.29
CA GLU A 301 -4.37 -3.67 -17.96
C GLU A 301 -5.72 -2.92 -17.82
N LYS A 302 -5.85 -1.77 -18.50
CA LYS A 302 -7.09 -0.98 -18.49
C LYS A 302 -8.23 -1.70 -19.21
N ARG A 303 -7.93 -2.46 -20.27
CA ARG A 303 -8.92 -3.21 -21.05
C ARG A 303 -9.54 -4.35 -20.23
N VAL A 304 -8.70 -5.11 -19.52
CA VAL A 304 -9.14 -6.19 -18.62
C VAL A 304 -9.95 -5.63 -17.44
N THR A 305 -9.52 -4.51 -16.87
CA THR A 305 -10.22 -3.84 -15.76
C THR A 305 -11.59 -3.29 -16.18
N ALA A 306 -11.69 -2.72 -17.39
CA ALA A 306 -12.95 -2.25 -17.94
C ALA A 306 -13.94 -3.40 -18.17
N ALA A 307 -13.50 -4.49 -18.80
CA ALA A 307 -14.32 -5.68 -19.01
C ALA A 307 -14.87 -6.27 -17.69
N ARG A 308 -14.04 -6.33 -16.64
CA ARG A 308 -14.45 -6.77 -15.30
C ARG A 308 -15.54 -5.88 -14.71
N THR A 309 -15.39 -4.57 -14.87
CA THR A 309 -16.33 -3.59 -14.34
C THR A 309 -17.69 -3.70 -15.03
N ASP A 310 -17.69 -3.87 -16.36
CA ASP A 310 -18.93 -3.97 -17.13
C ASP A 310 -19.69 -5.28 -16.86
N ILE A 311 -18.97 -6.40 -16.79
CA ILE A 311 -19.55 -7.72 -16.49
C ILE A 311 -20.08 -7.78 -15.04
N GLY A 312 -19.38 -7.17 -14.09
CA GLY A 312 -19.85 -7.06 -12.70
C GLY A 312 -21.19 -6.31 -12.59
N ARG A 313 -21.33 -5.20 -13.33
CA ARG A 313 -22.56 -4.39 -13.36
C ARG A 313 -23.74 -5.16 -13.96
N GLU A 314 -23.51 -5.92 -15.03
CA GLU A 314 -24.55 -6.72 -15.68
C GLU A 314 -25.01 -7.91 -14.82
N ASN A 315 -24.06 -8.58 -14.15
CA ASN A 315 -24.38 -9.68 -13.23
C ASN A 315 -25.27 -9.20 -12.07
N GLU A 316 -25.00 -8.02 -11.52
CA GLU A 316 -25.83 -7.39 -10.49
C GLU A 316 -27.26 -7.10 -10.98
N GLY A 317 -27.39 -6.60 -12.22
CA GLY A 317 -28.68 -6.39 -12.88
C GLY A 317 -29.45 -7.69 -13.16
N PHE A 318 -28.75 -8.75 -13.59
CA PHE A 318 -29.34 -10.06 -13.85
C PHE A 318 -29.87 -10.72 -12.56
N ILE A 319 -29.09 -10.72 -11.48
CA ILE A 319 -29.51 -11.23 -10.17
C ILE A 319 -30.73 -10.44 -9.65
N SER A 320 -30.71 -9.12 -9.78
CA SER A 320 -31.83 -8.25 -9.40
C SER A 320 -33.09 -8.51 -10.22
N GLY A 321 -32.95 -8.84 -11.52
CA GLY A 321 -34.06 -9.20 -12.41
C GLY A 321 -34.67 -10.57 -12.10
N LEU A 322 -33.83 -11.58 -11.83
CA LEU A 322 -34.28 -12.89 -11.36
C LEU A 322 -35.04 -12.79 -10.03
N TRP A 323 -34.57 -11.92 -9.13
CA TRP A 323 -35.21 -11.63 -7.85
C TRP A 323 -36.63 -11.05 -8.01
N ALA A 324 -36.76 -10.01 -8.85
CA ALA A 324 -38.06 -9.41 -9.14
C ALA A 324 -39.02 -10.37 -9.84
N SER A 325 -38.50 -11.27 -10.70
CA SER A 325 -39.30 -12.29 -11.38
C SER A 325 -39.77 -13.39 -10.42
N ALA A 326 -38.94 -13.80 -9.46
CA ALA A 326 -39.31 -14.75 -8.42
C ALA A 326 -40.45 -14.20 -7.53
N GLU A 327 -40.34 -12.96 -7.07
CA GLU A 327 -41.38 -12.29 -6.26
C GLU A 327 -42.73 -12.14 -7.00
N ALA A 328 -42.73 -12.07 -8.33
CA ALA A 328 -43.93 -11.93 -9.15
C ALA A 328 -44.69 -13.25 -9.41
N HIS A 329 -44.11 -14.42 -9.08
CA HIS A 329 -44.70 -15.71 -9.42
C HIS A 329 -45.68 -16.25 -8.34
N ARG A 330 -46.93 -16.52 -8.76
CA ARG A 330 -48.00 -17.09 -7.90
C ARG A 330 -47.88 -18.60 -7.60
N SER A 331 -46.81 -19.27 -8.07
CA SER A 331 -46.66 -20.74 -8.02
C SER A 331 -45.43 -21.12 -7.21
N ALA A 332 -45.62 -21.90 -6.15
CA ALA A 332 -44.55 -22.37 -5.27
C ALA A 332 -43.45 -23.16 -6.02
N LYS A 333 -43.80 -23.83 -7.12
CA LYS A 333 -42.85 -24.59 -7.95
C LYS A 333 -41.88 -23.69 -8.71
N ARG A 334 -42.39 -22.66 -9.39
CA ARG A 334 -41.55 -21.71 -10.16
C ARG A 334 -40.74 -20.79 -9.25
N PHE A 335 -41.27 -20.48 -8.07
CA PHE A 335 -40.54 -19.78 -7.01
C PHE A 335 -39.35 -20.62 -6.50
N ALA A 336 -39.54 -21.93 -6.27
CA ALA A 336 -38.47 -22.83 -5.84
C ALA A 336 -37.39 -23.05 -6.92
N GLU A 337 -37.77 -23.14 -8.20
CA GLU A 337 -36.82 -23.22 -9.33
C GLU A 337 -35.97 -21.93 -9.43
N ALA A 338 -36.57 -20.75 -9.30
CA ALA A 338 -35.85 -19.47 -9.28
C ALA A 338 -34.94 -19.32 -8.05
N LEU A 339 -35.36 -19.83 -6.88
CA LEU A 339 -34.56 -19.83 -5.66
C LEU A 339 -33.31 -20.73 -5.81
N ALA A 340 -33.46 -21.89 -6.45
CA ALA A 340 -32.35 -22.81 -6.70
C ALA A 340 -31.29 -22.21 -7.64
N ASP A 341 -31.70 -21.43 -8.65
CA ASP A 341 -30.77 -20.70 -9.51
C ASP A 341 -30.03 -19.58 -8.76
N VAL A 342 -30.72 -18.85 -7.88
CA VAL A 342 -30.11 -17.84 -7.00
C VAL A 342 -29.13 -18.48 -6.01
N GLU A 343 -29.49 -19.61 -5.39
CA GLU A 343 -28.59 -20.36 -4.50
C GLU A 343 -27.35 -20.89 -5.22
N ARG A 344 -27.49 -21.39 -6.45
CA ARG A 344 -26.36 -21.84 -7.30
C ARG A 344 -25.40 -20.69 -7.62
N ILE A 345 -25.93 -19.49 -7.89
CA ILE A 345 -25.13 -18.28 -8.18
C ILE A 345 -24.43 -17.77 -6.89
N LEU A 346 -25.12 -17.80 -5.74
CA LEU A 346 -24.59 -17.35 -4.45
C LEU A 346 -23.59 -18.33 -3.82
N ALA A 347 -23.66 -19.62 -4.16
CA ALA A 347 -22.70 -20.65 -3.73
C ALA A 347 -21.32 -20.53 -4.41
N GLY A 348 -21.18 -19.71 -5.45
CA GLY A 348 -19.89 -19.37 -6.07
C GLY A 348 -18.99 -18.53 -5.15
N ALA A 349 -17.66 -18.65 -5.33
CA ALA A 349 -16.59 -18.10 -4.49
C ALA A 349 -16.47 -16.55 -4.39
N TRP A 350 -17.47 -15.76 -4.79
CA TRP A 350 -17.23 -14.40 -5.34
C TRP A 350 -17.91 -13.23 -4.62
N LEU A 351 -18.72 -13.44 -3.59
CA LEU A 351 -19.25 -12.35 -2.76
C LEU A 351 -18.25 -11.97 -1.66
N LYS A 352 -18.03 -10.68 -1.44
CA LYS A 352 -17.28 -10.21 -0.26
C LYS A 352 -17.99 -10.71 1.00
N ALA A 353 -17.24 -10.94 2.08
CA ALA A 353 -17.76 -11.60 3.28
C ALA A 353 -19.01 -10.92 3.87
N ASP A 354 -19.09 -9.60 3.76
CA ASP A 354 -20.22 -8.75 4.15
C ASP A 354 -21.44 -8.92 3.23
N GLU A 355 -21.23 -8.97 1.91
CA GLU A 355 -22.31 -9.23 0.95
C GLU A 355 -22.84 -10.67 1.08
N ARG A 356 -21.94 -11.62 1.34
CA ARG A 356 -22.29 -13.03 1.59
C ARG A 356 -23.10 -13.21 2.87
N ALA A 357 -22.72 -12.51 3.94
CA ALA A 357 -23.48 -12.48 5.19
C ALA A 357 -24.86 -11.83 5.01
N PHE A 358 -24.94 -10.76 4.21
CA PHE A 358 -26.20 -10.08 3.88
C PHE A 358 -27.18 -10.99 3.11
N TYR A 359 -26.71 -11.73 2.11
CA TYR A 359 -27.55 -12.64 1.33
C TYR A 359 -27.86 -13.97 2.06
N ALA A 360 -26.97 -14.47 2.92
CA ALA A 360 -27.19 -15.68 3.71
C ALA A 360 -28.36 -15.55 4.69
N GLY A 361 -28.50 -14.41 5.37
CA GLY A 361 -29.64 -14.14 6.25
C GLY A 361 -30.98 -14.12 5.49
N LYS A 362 -31.01 -13.52 4.30
CA LYS A 362 -32.20 -13.49 3.44
C LYS A 362 -32.60 -14.86 2.90
N ILE A 363 -31.63 -15.75 2.62
CA ILE A 363 -31.90 -17.11 2.14
C ILE A 363 -32.64 -17.94 3.21
N GLU A 364 -32.23 -17.84 4.48
CA GLU A 364 -32.88 -18.54 5.60
C GLU A 364 -34.31 -18.05 5.83
N ASP A 365 -34.54 -16.73 5.79
CA ASP A 365 -35.88 -16.14 5.93
C ASP A 365 -36.84 -16.60 4.83
N ILE A 366 -36.33 -16.79 3.60
CA ILE A 366 -37.13 -17.21 2.46
C ILE A 366 -37.35 -18.73 2.43
N LYS A 367 -36.37 -19.53 2.87
CA LYS A 367 -36.57 -20.97 3.12
C LYS A 367 -37.65 -21.20 4.16
N ALA A 368 -37.63 -20.44 5.25
CA ALA A 368 -38.67 -20.48 6.27
C ALA A 368 -40.06 -20.08 5.70
N ALA A 369 -40.12 -19.07 4.84
CA ALA A 369 -41.38 -18.66 4.18
C ALA A 369 -41.90 -19.72 3.19
N ARG A 370 -41.02 -20.36 2.42
CA ARG A 370 -41.34 -21.47 1.50
C ARG A 370 -41.86 -22.68 2.27
N ASP A 371 -41.17 -23.09 3.32
CA ASP A 371 -41.50 -24.28 4.10
C ASP A 371 -42.82 -24.08 4.86
N LYS A 372 -43.08 -22.86 5.32
CA LYS A 372 -44.38 -22.46 5.87
C LYS A 372 -45.50 -22.54 4.82
N ALA A 373 -45.29 -22.00 3.62
CA ALA A 373 -46.28 -22.06 2.54
C ALA A 373 -46.54 -23.50 2.04
N GLN A 374 -45.52 -24.36 2.02
CA GLN A 374 -45.66 -25.78 1.68
C GLN A 374 -46.38 -26.58 2.77
N ALA A 375 -46.12 -26.28 4.05
CA ALA A 375 -46.85 -26.87 5.18
C ALA A 375 -48.34 -26.46 5.18
N GLU A 376 -48.64 -25.20 4.85
CA GLU A 376 -50.02 -24.69 4.72
C GLU A 376 -50.75 -25.31 3.51
N ALA A 377 -50.05 -25.56 2.40
CA ALA A 377 -50.59 -26.24 1.22
C ALA A 377 -50.86 -27.74 1.45
N ALA A 378 -50.13 -28.41 2.35
CA ALA A 378 -50.32 -29.82 2.67
C ALA A 378 -51.58 -30.11 3.53
N VAL A 379 -52.17 -29.08 4.15
CA VAL A 379 -53.34 -29.19 5.04
C VAL A 379 -54.68 -28.99 4.30
N GLN A 380 -54.67 -28.43 3.10
CA GLN A 380 -55.89 -28.17 2.31
C GLN A 380 -56.07 -29.20 1.20
N LYS A 381 -57.18 -29.96 1.24
CA LYS A 381 -57.63 -30.77 0.09
C LYS A 381 -58.04 -29.85 -1.07
N PRO A 382 -57.83 -30.28 -2.33
CA PRO A 382 -57.93 -29.40 -3.48
C PRO A 382 -59.40 -29.15 -3.82
N GLU A 383 -59.87 -27.92 -3.58
CA GLU A 383 -60.96 -27.37 -4.39
C GLU A 383 -60.35 -26.65 -5.58
N GLU A 384 -60.70 -27.11 -6.78
CA GLU A 384 -60.22 -26.55 -8.03
C GLU A 384 -60.64 -25.07 -8.15
N GLY A 385 -59.63 -24.19 -8.24
CA GLY A 385 -59.79 -22.86 -8.83
C GLY A 385 -59.53 -21.66 -7.92
N LYS A 386 -59.30 -21.83 -6.61
CA LYS A 386 -58.87 -20.72 -5.73
C LYS A 386 -57.87 -21.21 -4.69
N GLY A 387 -56.60 -20.84 -4.87
CA GLY A 387 -55.55 -21.07 -3.87
C GLY A 387 -55.79 -20.25 -2.58
N PRO A 388 -55.19 -20.65 -1.45
CA PRO A 388 -55.44 -20.01 -0.16
C PRO A 388 -55.03 -18.54 -0.16
N ASP A 389 -55.96 -17.70 0.28
CA ASP A 389 -55.77 -16.25 0.42
C ASP A 389 -55.02 -15.96 1.73
N ILE A 390 -53.69 -15.87 1.60
CA ILE A 390 -52.70 -15.72 2.68
C ILE A 390 -52.86 -14.39 3.47
N LEU A 391 -53.82 -13.54 3.11
CA LEU A 391 -53.97 -12.19 3.64
C LEU A 391 -55.07 -12.05 4.72
N LYS A 392 -55.76 -13.13 5.07
CA LYS A 392 -56.83 -13.08 6.08
C LYS A 392 -56.25 -13.26 7.49
N GLY A 393 -55.78 -12.16 8.07
CA GLY A 393 -55.31 -12.12 9.47
C GLY A 393 -54.38 -10.94 9.83
N ILE A 394 -53.88 -10.21 8.83
CA ILE A 394 -52.94 -9.09 9.06
C ILE A 394 -53.73 -7.79 9.23
N LYS A 395 -53.56 -7.10 10.38
CA LYS A 395 -54.21 -5.83 10.67
C LYS A 395 -53.69 -4.71 9.75
N LYS A 396 -54.56 -3.73 9.46
CA LYS A 396 -54.36 -2.68 8.45
C LYS A 396 -53.25 -1.66 8.81
N GLU A 397 -52.77 -1.70 10.05
CA GLU A 397 -51.82 -0.76 10.66
C GLU A 397 -50.35 -1.18 10.48
N ASP A 398 -50.11 -2.45 10.11
CA ASP A 398 -48.77 -3.03 9.95
C ASP A 398 -48.29 -3.03 8.48
N ARG A 399 -49.05 -2.42 7.56
CA ARG A 399 -48.71 -2.34 6.13
C ARG A 399 -47.85 -1.10 5.84
N GLY A 400 -46.62 -1.12 6.34
CA GLY A 400 -45.58 -0.14 6.03
C GLY A 400 -44.86 -0.42 4.70
N THR A 401 -44.60 0.65 3.96
CA THR A 401 -44.03 0.76 2.59
C THR A 401 -42.59 0.26 2.41
N LEU A 402 -42.32 -0.32 1.22
CA LEU A 402 -40.97 -0.63 0.69
C LEU A 402 -40.21 0.65 0.24
N PRO A 403 -38.86 0.65 0.23
CA PRO A 403 -38.08 1.45 -0.72
C PRO A 403 -37.38 0.57 -1.76
N GLY A 404 -37.49 1.00 -3.01
CA GLY A 404 -36.88 0.38 -4.18
C GLY A 404 -35.37 0.57 -4.31
N ALA A 405 -34.86 -0.03 -5.38
CA ALA A 405 -33.49 0.08 -5.86
C ALA A 405 -33.20 1.45 -6.48
N ASN A 406 -31.92 1.86 -6.48
CA ASN A 406 -31.28 2.34 -7.71
C ASN A 406 -29.74 2.30 -7.63
N PRO A 407 -29.07 1.80 -8.68
CA PRO A 407 -28.25 2.70 -9.47
C PRO A 407 -28.64 2.68 -10.97
N LEU A 408 -28.58 3.88 -11.56
CA LEU A 408 -28.70 4.26 -12.99
C LEU A 408 -30.10 4.62 -13.52
N LEU A 409 -30.22 5.91 -13.84
CA LEU A 409 -31.29 6.59 -14.54
C LEU A 409 -31.79 5.87 -15.81
N PRO A 410 -33.09 5.60 -15.92
CA PRO A 410 -33.80 5.59 -17.19
C PRO A 410 -34.20 7.01 -17.57
N ARG A 411 -34.05 7.35 -18.86
CA ARG A 411 -34.41 8.63 -19.47
C ARG A 411 -35.80 9.12 -19.03
N GLY A 412 -35.85 10.26 -18.34
CA GLY A 412 -37.08 11.06 -18.25
C GLY A 412 -37.49 11.55 -19.64
N LEU A 413 -38.79 11.77 -19.84
CA LEU A 413 -39.31 12.42 -21.05
C LEU A 413 -38.64 13.80 -21.18
N ALA A 414 -37.80 13.96 -22.19
CA ALA A 414 -36.91 15.09 -22.44
C ALA A 414 -37.63 16.33 -23.00
N SER A 415 -38.93 16.25 -23.31
CA SER A 415 -39.71 17.41 -23.77
C SER A 415 -41.22 17.29 -23.51
N GLU A 416 -41.90 18.45 -23.49
CA GLU A 416 -43.37 18.54 -23.43
C GLU A 416 -44.06 17.68 -24.49
N LYS A 417 -43.49 17.60 -25.69
CA LYS A 417 -43.98 16.76 -26.79
C LYS A 417 -44.06 15.26 -26.40
N GLU A 418 -43.12 14.78 -25.59
CA GLU A 418 -43.06 13.38 -25.18
C GLU A 418 -44.05 13.07 -24.05
N LEU A 419 -44.23 13.99 -23.09
CA LEU A 419 -45.30 13.90 -22.09
C LEU A 419 -46.69 13.87 -22.76
N LEU A 420 -46.90 14.73 -23.76
CA LEU A 420 -48.14 14.77 -24.53
C LEU A 420 -48.38 13.48 -25.32
N ALA A 421 -47.33 12.88 -25.89
CA ALA A 421 -47.42 11.60 -26.57
C ALA A 421 -47.76 10.45 -25.60
N ALA A 422 -47.16 10.45 -24.40
CA ALA A 422 -47.46 9.46 -23.36
C ALA A 422 -48.90 9.60 -22.83
N LEU A 423 -49.36 10.83 -22.61
CA LEU A 423 -50.76 11.12 -22.24
C LEU A 423 -51.74 10.67 -23.33
N GLN A 424 -51.46 10.97 -24.60
CA GLN A 424 -52.26 10.51 -25.74
C GLN A 424 -52.35 8.98 -25.77
N ALA A 425 -51.25 8.26 -25.56
CA ALA A 425 -51.24 6.80 -25.54
C ALA A 425 -52.10 6.22 -24.40
N LYS A 426 -52.03 6.81 -23.20
CA LYS A 426 -52.84 6.39 -22.04
C LYS A 426 -54.33 6.74 -22.21
N LEU A 427 -54.64 7.85 -22.87
CA LEU A 427 -56.01 8.26 -23.23
C LEU A 427 -56.64 7.31 -24.24
N VAL A 428 -55.90 6.90 -25.27
CA VAL A 428 -56.36 5.89 -26.23
C VAL A 428 -56.70 4.59 -25.52
N LYS A 429 -55.87 4.15 -24.56
CA LYS A 429 -56.15 2.95 -23.76
C LYS A 429 -57.40 3.11 -22.88
N ALA A 430 -57.56 4.25 -22.20
CA ALA A 430 -58.76 4.54 -21.39
C ALA A 430 -60.05 4.70 -22.22
N ALA A 431 -59.92 5.17 -23.46
CA ALA A 431 -61.02 5.25 -24.43
C ALA A 431 -61.50 3.87 -24.87
N VAL A 432 -60.55 2.97 -25.18
CA VAL A 432 -60.83 1.56 -25.51
C VAL A 432 -61.53 0.86 -24.35
N ASP A 433 -61.11 1.12 -23.10
CA ASP A 433 -61.78 0.59 -21.89
C ASP A 433 -63.26 1.04 -21.79
N LYS A 434 -63.62 2.21 -22.35
CA LYS A 434 -65.00 2.71 -22.44
C LYS A 434 -65.75 2.28 -23.72
N LYS A 435 -65.21 1.31 -24.48
CA LYS A 435 -65.72 0.87 -25.79
C LYS A 435 -65.78 1.98 -26.84
N LEU A 436 -64.94 3.00 -26.70
CA LEU A 436 -64.76 4.02 -27.74
C LEU A 436 -63.63 3.55 -28.67
N THR A 437 -63.81 3.68 -29.98
CA THR A 437 -62.80 3.24 -30.97
C THR A 437 -61.60 4.19 -30.92
N SER A 438 -60.39 3.64 -30.92
CA SER A 438 -59.13 4.40 -30.78
C SER A 438 -58.90 5.41 -31.90
N THR A 439 -59.52 5.20 -33.06
CA THR A 439 -59.45 6.08 -34.24
C THR A 439 -60.31 7.35 -34.11
N GLU A 440 -61.18 7.44 -33.09
CA GLU A 440 -62.14 8.54 -32.94
C GLU A 440 -61.77 9.54 -31.85
N ILE A 441 -60.73 9.32 -31.03
CA ILE A 441 -60.39 10.21 -29.89
C ILE A 441 -58.99 10.83 -30.01
N THR A 442 -58.93 12.17 -29.94
CA THR A 442 -57.69 12.94 -29.98
C THR A 442 -57.57 13.85 -28.76
N TYR A 443 -56.43 13.80 -28.07
CA TYR A 443 -56.01 14.81 -27.08
C TYR A 443 -55.36 15.97 -27.83
N LYS A 444 -55.85 17.19 -27.60
CA LYS A 444 -55.34 18.38 -28.30
C LYS A 444 -54.03 18.95 -27.73
N GLY A 445 -53.49 18.32 -26.69
CA GLY A 445 -52.11 18.55 -26.28
C GLY A 445 -51.85 19.79 -25.41
N ASP A 446 -52.90 20.44 -24.88
CA ASP A 446 -52.78 21.64 -24.04
C ASP A 446 -53.27 21.37 -22.60
N LYS A 447 -52.69 22.05 -21.60
CA LYS A 447 -53.01 21.95 -20.17
C LYS A 447 -54.48 22.25 -19.85
N SER A 448 -55.15 23.02 -20.71
CA SER A 448 -56.58 23.35 -20.62
C SER A 448 -57.52 22.13 -20.66
N TYR A 449 -57.01 20.97 -21.08
CA TYR A 449 -57.76 19.72 -21.16
C TYR A 449 -57.59 18.82 -19.93
N ILE A 450 -56.70 19.13 -18.99
CA ILE A 450 -56.67 18.48 -17.66
C ILE A 450 -57.60 19.27 -16.76
N THR A 451 -58.76 18.70 -16.42
CA THR A 451 -59.85 19.41 -15.75
C THR A 451 -59.89 19.20 -14.24
N GLY A 452 -58.93 18.47 -13.69
CA GLY A 452 -58.77 18.26 -12.25
C GLY A 452 -58.26 16.85 -11.93
N ALA A 453 -58.20 16.52 -10.65
CA ALA A 453 -57.91 15.16 -10.19
C ALA A 453 -58.60 14.84 -8.86
N ASP A 454 -58.74 13.55 -8.55
CA ASP A 454 -59.10 13.05 -7.23
C ASP A 454 -58.01 12.09 -6.71
N LYS A 455 -58.24 11.46 -5.55
CA LYS A 455 -57.28 10.55 -4.90
C LYS A 455 -56.85 9.34 -5.74
N ASP A 456 -57.63 8.93 -6.73
CA ASP A 456 -57.37 7.71 -7.51
C ASP A 456 -57.22 7.99 -9.01
N ARG A 457 -57.66 9.17 -9.49
CA ARG A 457 -57.86 9.43 -10.92
C ARG A 457 -57.52 10.87 -11.32
N LEU A 458 -56.93 11.01 -12.50
CA LEU A 458 -56.79 12.26 -13.25
C LEU A 458 -58.00 12.45 -14.18
N PHE A 459 -58.60 13.64 -14.17
CA PHE A 459 -59.70 14.01 -15.07
C PHE A 459 -59.17 14.75 -16.28
N ILE A 460 -59.46 14.22 -17.47
CA ILE A 460 -59.05 14.79 -18.74
C ILE A 460 -60.25 14.93 -19.66
N THR A 461 -60.40 16.07 -20.30
CA THR A 461 -61.32 16.27 -21.42
C THR A 461 -60.58 15.93 -22.72
N ALA A 462 -61.10 15.00 -23.51
CA ALA A 462 -60.61 14.70 -24.85
C ALA A 462 -61.66 15.08 -25.90
N VAL A 463 -61.33 15.02 -27.19
CA VAL A 463 -62.28 15.32 -28.27
C VAL A 463 -62.53 14.08 -29.11
N LYS A 464 -63.80 13.73 -29.31
CA LYS A 464 -64.25 12.66 -30.21
C LYS A 464 -64.59 13.24 -31.57
N ARG A 465 -63.99 12.74 -32.66
CA ARG A 465 -64.36 13.09 -34.04
C ARG A 465 -65.37 12.09 -34.60
N MET A 466 -66.56 12.56 -34.98
CA MET A 466 -67.55 11.76 -35.69
C MET A 466 -67.69 12.23 -37.14
N LYS A 467 -67.76 11.29 -38.09
CA LYS A 467 -67.93 11.59 -39.50
C LYS A 467 -69.42 11.82 -39.80
N GLU A 468 -69.80 13.02 -40.21
CA GLU A 468 -71.13 13.27 -40.74
C GLU A 468 -71.30 12.69 -42.15
N ARG A 469 -72.56 12.48 -42.54
CA ARG A 469 -73.00 11.89 -43.81
C ARG A 469 -72.43 12.61 -45.05
N ASP A 470 -72.01 13.87 -44.90
CA ASP A 470 -71.53 14.76 -45.96
C ASP A 470 -69.99 14.98 -45.93
N GLY A 471 -69.26 14.18 -45.13
CA GLY A 471 -67.79 14.22 -45.08
C GLY A 471 -67.19 15.31 -44.19
N LYS A 472 -67.99 16.08 -43.46
CA LYS A 472 -67.53 16.97 -42.37
C LYS A 472 -67.40 16.19 -41.05
N TYR A 473 -66.45 16.59 -40.20
CA TYR A 473 -66.23 15.96 -38.89
C TYR A 473 -66.71 16.90 -37.77
N GLU A 474 -67.54 16.41 -36.85
CA GLU A 474 -67.93 17.12 -35.63
C GLU A 474 -67.05 16.68 -34.45
N GLU A 475 -66.64 17.64 -33.61
CA GLU A 475 -65.74 17.45 -32.47
C GLU A 475 -66.52 17.56 -31.14
N ILE A 476 -66.72 16.44 -30.45
CA ILE A 476 -67.50 16.37 -29.19
C ILE A 476 -66.56 16.18 -28.00
N PRO A 477 -66.63 17.02 -26.95
CA PRO A 477 -65.81 16.83 -25.75
C PRO A 477 -66.25 15.59 -24.96
N VAL A 478 -65.28 14.79 -24.52
CA VAL A 478 -65.49 13.55 -23.76
C VAL A 478 -64.64 13.56 -22.50
N GLY A 479 -65.30 13.43 -21.35
CA GLY A 479 -64.64 13.29 -20.05
C GLY A 479 -64.06 11.88 -19.85
N LEU A 480 -62.74 11.81 -19.70
CA LEU A 480 -61.98 10.60 -19.43
C LEU A 480 -61.35 10.67 -18.04
N LYS A 481 -61.26 9.50 -17.40
CA LYS A 481 -60.65 9.33 -16.07
C LYS A 481 -59.51 8.34 -16.22
N ILE A 482 -58.30 8.74 -15.87
CA ILE A 482 -57.12 7.87 -15.91
C ILE A 482 -56.66 7.62 -14.49
N THR A 483 -56.52 6.36 -14.09
CA THR A 483 -56.05 6.02 -12.75
C THR A 483 -54.56 6.34 -12.58
N TRP A 484 -54.17 6.77 -11.37
CA TRP A 484 -52.79 7.21 -11.09
C TRP A 484 -51.73 6.11 -11.27
N ASP A 485 -52.12 4.84 -11.08
CA ASP A 485 -51.27 3.65 -11.29
C ASP A 485 -50.76 3.50 -12.74
N ARG A 486 -51.36 4.21 -13.69
CA ARG A 486 -50.92 4.21 -15.09
C ARG A 486 -49.78 5.20 -15.37
N PHE A 487 -49.35 5.99 -14.40
CA PHE A 487 -48.29 6.99 -14.56
C PHE A 487 -46.98 6.54 -13.90
N SER A 488 -45.86 6.80 -14.58
CA SER A 488 -44.53 6.68 -13.99
C SER A 488 -44.29 7.82 -12.99
N ALA A 489 -43.29 7.65 -12.12
CA ALA A 489 -42.98 8.67 -11.12
C ALA A 489 -42.55 10.01 -11.74
N SER A 490 -41.88 9.96 -12.89
CA SER A 490 -41.49 11.16 -13.65
C SER A 490 -42.71 11.85 -14.27
N GLU A 491 -43.65 11.08 -14.84
CA GLU A 491 -44.90 11.63 -15.37
C GLU A 491 -45.75 12.28 -14.27
N MET A 492 -45.81 11.65 -13.09
CA MET A 492 -46.48 12.17 -11.90
C MET A 492 -45.87 13.51 -11.45
N LEU A 493 -44.55 13.63 -11.35
CA LEU A 493 -43.87 14.90 -11.02
C LEU A 493 -44.13 16.01 -12.05
N GLN A 494 -44.16 15.67 -13.34
CA GLN A 494 -44.48 16.66 -14.38
C GLN A 494 -45.95 17.11 -14.29
N LEU A 495 -46.86 16.23 -13.85
CA LEU A 495 -48.26 16.59 -13.58
C LEU A 495 -48.39 17.46 -12.31
N TYR A 496 -47.57 17.23 -11.28
CA TYR A 496 -47.49 18.10 -10.10
C TYR A 496 -47.22 19.57 -10.46
N ASP A 497 -46.30 19.83 -11.39
CA ASP A 497 -45.97 21.20 -11.80
C ASP A 497 -47.06 21.83 -12.71
N ARG A 498 -47.88 21.00 -13.37
CA ARG A 498 -48.82 21.43 -14.42
C ARG A 498 -50.28 21.44 -14.00
N VAL A 499 -50.65 20.79 -12.90
CA VAL A 499 -52.02 20.70 -12.37
C VAL A 499 -52.15 21.57 -11.11
N PRO A 500 -52.58 22.84 -11.24
CA PRO A 500 -52.61 23.78 -10.11
C PRO A 500 -53.59 23.37 -9.00
N ASP A 501 -54.65 22.62 -9.30
CA ASP A 501 -55.66 22.21 -8.32
C ASP A 501 -55.45 20.79 -7.76
N LEU A 502 -54.24 20.23 -7.92
CA LEU A 502 -53.92 18.95 -7.29
C LEU A 502 -54.00 19.12 -5.76
N ASP A 503 -54.86 18.36 -5.08
CA ASP A 503 -55.01 18.49 -3.63
C ASP A 503 -53.70 18.14 -2.89
N LYS A 504 -53.57 18.64 -1.67
CA LYS A 504 -52.34 18.53 -0.88
C LYS A 504 -51.90 17.09 -0.60
N ASN A 505 -52.83 16.14 -0.46
CA ASN A 505 -52.51 14.73 -0.23
C ASN A 505 -51.96 14.10 -1.51
N ASN A 506 -52.55 14.46 -2.65
CA ASN A 506 -52.06 14.05 -3.95
C ASN A 506 -50.69 14.67 -4.27
N ARG A 507 -50.48 15.95 -3.97
CA ARG A 507 -49.16 16.61 -4.08
C ARG A 507 -48.09 15.90 -3.26
N LEU A 508 -48.41 15.59 -2.00
CA LEU A 508 -47.54 14.82 -1.11
C LEU A 508 -47.28 13.40 -1.66
N ALA A 509 -48.32 12.72 -2.14
CA ALA A 509 -48.21 11.38 -2.73
C ALA A 509 -47.32 11.37 -3.98
N THR A 510 -47.38 12.40 -4.82
CA THR A 510 -46.51 12.53 -5.99
C THR A 510 -45.04 12.67 -5.60
N VAL A 511 -44.75 13.50 -4.58
CA VAL A 511 -43.39 13.67 -4.05
C VAL A 511 -42.89 12.38 -3.40
N ILE A 512 -43.73 11.69 -2.61
CA ILE A 512 -43.44 10.37 -2.03
C ILE A 512 -43.06 9.37 -3.12
N TYR A 513 -43.90 9.26 -4.15
CA TYR A 513 -43.73 8.29 -5.21
C TYR A 513 -42.46 8.57 -6.04
N ALA A 514 -42.11 9.84 -6.24
CA ALA A 514 -40.86 10.24 -6.88
C ALA A 514 -39.62 9.82 -6.10
N LEU A 515 -39.61 10.06 -4.79
CA LEU A 515 -38.51 9.66 -3.92
C LEU A 515 -38.38 8.12 -3.89
N ASP A 516 -39.51 7.40 -3.88
CA ASP A 516 -39.55 5.92 -3.86
C ASP A 516 -39.10 5.28 -5.17
N ALA A 517 -39.34 5.96 -6.29
CA ALA A 517 -38.89 5.54 -7.61
C ALA A 517 -37.44 5.97 -7.93
N GLY A 518 -36.71 6.54 -6.95
CA GLY A 518 -35.31 6.94 -7.11
C GLY A 518 -35.08 8.24 -7.88
N LEU A 519 -36.12 9.09 -8.05
CA LEU A 519 -36.01 10.43 -8.64
C LEU A 519 -35.61 11.45 -7.55
N THR A 520 -34.43 11.27 -6.97
CA THR A 520 -34.04 11.93 -5.72
C THR A 520 -33.90 13.45 -5.85
N ASP A 521 -33.30 13.96 -6.91
CA ASP A 521 -33.03 15.40 -7.03
C ASP A 521 -34.29 16.20 -7.38
N GLU A 522 -35.09 15.71 -8.34
CA GLU A 522 -36.37 16.32 -8.72
C GLU A 522 -37.40 16.21 -7.60
N GLY A 523 -37.50 15.02 -6.98
CA GLY A 523 -38.36 14.75 -5.84
C GLY A 523 -37.97 15.59 -4.62
N ALA A 524 -36.66 15.72 -4.31
CA ALA A 524 -36.18 16.54 -3.21
C ALA A 524 -36.48 18.04 -3.43
N ALA A 525 -36.29 18.56 -4.65
CA ALA A 525 -36.62 19.96 -4.94
C ALA A 525 -38.12 20.27 -4.73
N ARG A 526 -39.02 19.38 -5.16
CA ARG A 526 -40.46 19.53 -4.93
C ARG A 526 -40.84 19.26 -3.48
N ALA A 527 -40.14 18.38 -2.78
CA ALA A 527 -40.28 18.17 -1.33
C ALA A 527 -39.94 19.46 -0.57
N CYS A 528 -38.80 20.10 -0.86
CA CYS A 528 -38.41 21.39 -0.28
C CYS A 528 -39.48 22.47 -0.54
N LYS A 529 -39.95 22.57 -1.79
CA LYS A 529 -41.01 23.52 -2.16
C LYS A 529 -42.29 23.28 -1.37
N LEU A 530 -42.79 22.04 -1.37
CA LEU A 530 -44.00 21.64 -0.63
C LEU A 530 -43.85 21.88 0.88
N TYR A 531 -42.67 21.57 1.43
CA TYR A 531 -42.31 21.80 2.82
C TYR A 531 -42.28 23.30 3.17
N SER A 532 -41.91 24.18 2.23
CA SER A 532 -41.89 25.63 2.44
C SER A 532 -43.27 26.31 2.26
N GLU A 533 -44.11 25.80 1.37
CA GLU A 533 -45.38 26.43 0.97
C GLU A 533 -46.58 26.01 1.85
N ASP A 534 -46.59 24.79 2.42
CA ASP A 534 -47.73 24.28 3.18
C ASP A 534 -47.31 23.55 4.46
N ASN A 535 -47.47 24.24 5.60
CA ASN A 535 -47.20 23.68 6.94
C ASN A 535 -48.00 22.40 7.26
N SER A 536 -49.16 22.19 6.64
CA SER A 536 -49.99 21.00 6.91
C SER A 536 -49.44 19.71 6.30
N THR A 537 -48.46 19.81 5.40
CA THR A 537 -47.78 18.65 4.78
C THR A 537 -46.46 18.28 5.45
N LYS A 538 -45.88 19.17 6.27
CA LYS A 538 -44.57 19.00 6.91
C LYS A 538 -44.46 17.73 7.74
N GLN A 539 -45.45 17.45 8.58
CA GLN A 539 -45.45 16.26 9.44
C GLN A 539 -45.40 14.96 8.60
N GLY A 540 -46.11 14.92 7.47
CA GLY A 540 -46.09 13.77 6.56
C GLY A 540 -44.73 13.62 5.87
N LEU A 541 -44.14 14.72 5.43
CA LEU A 541 -42.79 14.77 4.86
C LEU A 541 -41.71 14.38 5.88
N ASP A 542 -41.81 14.84 7.13
CA ASP A 542 -40.87 14.52 8.20
C ASP A 542 -40.84 13.01 8.49
N ILE A 543 -42.02 12.40 8.64
CA ILE A 543 -42.17 10.95 8.87
C ILE A 543 -41.59 10.16 7.69
N LEU A 544 -41.89 10.59 6.46
CA LEU A 544 -41.40 9.94 5.26
C LEU A 544 -39.88 10.03 5.14
N LEU A 545 -39.32 11.24 5.25
CA LEU A 545 -37.89 11.49 5.15
C LEU A 545 -37.13 10.73 6.24
N ALA A 546 -37.64 10.72 7.46
CA ALA A 546 -37.10 9.93 8.55
C ALA A 546 -37.12 8.42 8.23
N SER A 547 -38.24 7.90 7.73
CA SER A 547 -38.38 6.50 7.33
C SER A 547 -37.40 6.10 6.22
N LYS A 548 -37.30 6.90 5.15
CA LYS A 548 -36.40 6.60 4.01
C LYS A 548 -34.93 6.70 4.39
N ARG A 549 -34.57 7.67 5.23
CA ARG A 549 -33.22 7.85 5.77
C ARG A 549 -32.92 6.89 6.93
N ARG A 550 -33.90 6.08 7.37
CA ARG A 550 -33.82 5.15 8.51
C ARG A 550 -33.38 5.83 9.82
N ILE A 551 -33.86 7.04 10.05
CA ILE A 551 -33.63 7.82 11.28
C ILE A 551 -34.95 8.09 12.00
N ARG A 552 -34.89 8.50 13.27
CA ARG A 552 -36.06 9.07 13.95
C ARG A 552 -36.33 10.47 13.40
N VAL A 553 -37.60 10.89 13.41
CA VAL A 553 -37.97 12.28 13.09
C VAL A 553 -37.20 13.19 14.05
N PRO A 554 -36.39 14.15 13.55
CA PRO A 554 -35.66 15.07 14.39
C PRO A 554 -36.61 15.89 15.28
N GLU A 555 -36.13 16.30 16.45
CA GLU A 555 -36.89 17.21 17.30
C GLU A 555 -37.11 18.54 16.56
N GLY A 556 -38.36 18.93 16.37
CA GLY A 556 -38.73 20.09 15.54
C GLY A 556 -38.80 19.83 14.02
N GLY A 557 -38.57 18.60 13.56
CA GLY A 557 -38.66 18.20 12.14
C GLY A 557 -37.39 18.49 11.33
N PHE A 558 -37.46 18.24 10.02
CA PHE A 558 -36.36 18.60 9.10
C PHE A 558 -36.34 20.12 8.86
N VAL A 559 -35.18 20.65 8.47
CA VAL A 559 -35.00 22.06 8.12
C VAL A 559 -34.50 22.18 6.69
N GLU A 560 -35.00 23.20 5.98
CA GLU A 560 -34.47 23.55 4.66
C GLU A 560 -33.13 24.29 4.81
N PHE A 561 -32.14 23.82 4.07
CA PHE A 561 -30.81 24.44 3.96
C PHE A 561 -30.24 24.16 2.56
N GLU A 562 -30.01 25.23 1.80
CA GLU A 562 -29.43 25.20 0.44
C GLU A 562 -30.16 24.26 -0.53
N GLY A 563 -31.50 24.28 -0.52
CA GLY A 563 -32.37 23.50 -1.40
C GLY A 563 -32.55 22.05 -0.95
N ARG A 564 -32.16 21.70 0.28
CA ARG A 564 -32.27 20.34 0.85
C ARG A 564 -32.97 20.35 2.21
N LEU A 565 -33.75 19.30 2.48
CA LEU A 565 -34.30 19.04 3.81
C LEU A 565 -33.32 18.15 4.58
N ILE A 566 -32.66 18.74 5.57
CA ILE A 566 -31.64 18.09 6.42
C ILE A 566 -32.03 18.14 7.88
N THR A 567 -31.37 17.37 8.74
CA THR A 567 -31.61 17.48 10.19
C THR A 567 -30.98 18.76 10.75
N PRO A 568 -31.46 19.28 11.89
CA PRO A 568 -30.82 20.41 12.57
C PRO A 568 -29.32 20.17 12.86
N ASP A 569 -28.95 18.98 13.32
CA ASP A 569 -27.56 18.60 13.57
C ASP A 569 -26.70 18.62 12.29
N GLU A 570 -27.25 18.15 11.16
CA GLU A 570 -26.58 18.21 9.86
C GLU A 570 -26.36 19.65 9.40
N LYS A 571 -27.33 20.53 9.66
CA LYS A 571 -27.19 21.96 9.38
C LYS A 571 -26.08 22.58 10.23
N GLU A 572 -26.04 22.29 11.52
CA GLU A 572 -24.97 22.77 12.40
C GLU A 572 -23.59 22.25 11.97
N GLN A 573 -23.50 20.98 11.58
CA GLN A 573 -22.29 20.38 11.03
C GLN A 573 -21.83 21.11 9.76
N LEU A 574 -22.72 21.34 8.79
CA LEU A 574 -22.39 22.03 7.54
C LEU A 574 -21.97 23.49 7.77
N ILE A 575 -22.63 24.19 8.69
CA ILE A 575 -22.24 25.56 9.08
C ILE A 575 -20.85 25.56 9.71
N PHE A 576 -20.58 24.61 10.61
CA PHE A 576 -19.26 24.44 11.21
C PHE A 576 -18.20 24.15 10.15
N GLU A 577 -18.45 23.22 9.23
CA GLU A 577 -17.53 22.87 8.14
C GLU A 577 -17.23 24.06 7.23
N ARG A 578 -18.24 24.87 6.87
CA ARG A 578 -18.04 26.09 6.06
C ARG A 578 -17.21 27.13 6.81
N LYS A 579 -17.50 27.34 8.10
CA LYS A 579 -16.70 28.25 8.95
C LYS A 579 -15.26 27.78 9.06
N LEU A 580 -15.05 26.49 9.32
CA LEU A 580 -13.74 25.87 9.40
C LEU A 580 -12.98 26.02 8.07
N SER A 581 -13.61 25.72 6.93
CA SER A 581 -13.01 25.89 5.60
C SER A 581 -12.55 27.33 5.36
N GLY A 582 -13.40 28.32 5.65
CA GLY A 582 -13.05 29.73 5.47
C GLY A 582 -11.92 30.20 6.39
N VAL A 583 -11.87 29.72 7.63
CA VAL A 583 -10.77 29.98 8.57
C VAL A 583 -9.47 29.36 8.03
N LEU A 584 -9.50 28.10 7.59
CA LEU A 584 -8.35 27.38 7.05
C LEU A 584 -7.79 28.01 5.78
N GLU A 585 -8.63 28.50 4.87
CA GLU A 585 -8.19 29.21 3.67
C GLU A 585 -7.51 30.56 3.98
N ARG A 586 -7.97 31.29 5.00
CA ARG A 586 -7.32 32.54 5.44
C ARG A 586 -5.99 32.26 6.12
N PHE A 587 -5.97 31.22 6.96
CA PHE A 587 -4.76 30.73 7.58
C PHE A 587 -3.71 30.37 6.52
N GLU A 588 -4.05 29.54 5.52
CA GLU A 588 -3.14 29.13 4.44
C GLU A 588 -2.59 30.33 3.65
N ARG A 589 -3.44 31.33 3.33
CA ARG A 589 -3.05 32.49 2.51
C ARG A 589 -1.97 33.39 3.11
N GLY A 590 -1.84 33.44 4.42
CA GLY A 590 -0.84 34.27 5.08
C GLY A 590 0.46 33.55 5.44
N LEU A 591 0.48 32.21 5.40
CA LEU A 591 1.66 31.44 5.75
C LEU A 591 2.76 31.61 4.70
N GLY A 592 3.95 32.03 5.14
CA GLY A 592 5.08 32.32 4.25
C GLY A 592 4.90 33.55 3.34
N SER A 593 3.82 34.31 3.49
CA SER A 593 3.57 35.52 2.71
C SER A 593 4.47 36.68 3.15
N LYS A 594 4.97 37.46 2.20
CA LYS A 594 5.66 38.74 2.47
C LYS A 594 4.69 39.91 2.69
N ASP A 595 3.40 39.72 2.40
CA ASP A 595 2.35 40.72 2.60
C ASP A 595 1.90 40.75 4.06
N LYS A 596 2.24 41.83 4.77
CA LYS A 596 1.91 42.03 6.18
C LYS A 596 0.41 41.90 6.47
N LYS A 597 -0.48 42.28 5.54
CA LYS A 597 -1.94 42.14 5.74
C LYS A 597 -2.36 40.68 5.73
N ARG A 598 -1.80 39.88 4.83
CA ARG A 598 -2.08 38.43 4.76
C ARG A 598 -1.54 37.69 5.97
N VAL A 599 -0.34 38.06 6.44
CA VAL A 599 0.24 37.50 7.67
C VAL A 599 -0.65 37.80 8.87
N ALA A 600 -1.13 39.05 9.02
CA ALA A 600 -2.02 39.42 10.11
C ALA A 600 -3.37 38.69 10.03
N ASP A 601 -3.96 38.53 8.84
CA ASP A 601 -5.21 37.78 8.64
C ASP A 601 -5.03 36.27 8.94
N SER A 602 -3.89 35.69 8.58
CA SER A 602 -3.56 34.31 8.93
C SER A 602 -3.37 34.11 10.43
N GLU A 603 -2.76 35.07 11.13
CA GLU A 603 -2.66 35.02 12.59
C GLU A 603 -4.03 35.13 13.26
N ALA A 604 -4.88 36.03 12.79
CA ALA A 604 -6.27 36.12 13.27
C ALA A 604 -7.03 34.81 13.00
N ALA A 605 -6.87 34.21 11.82
CA ALA A 605 -7.47 32.93 11.48
C ALA A 605 -6.96 31.78 12.37
N TYR A 606 -5.69 31.76 12.75
CA TYR A 606 -5.15 30.78 13.68
C TYR A 606 -5.79 30.91 15.08
N GLN A 607 -5.96 32.14 15.58
CA GLN A 607 -6.68 32.38 16.84
C GLN A 607 -8.14 31.95 16.77
N GLU A 608 -8.81 32.20 15.64
CA GLU A 608 -10.17 31.71 15.40
C GLU A 608 -10.24 30.17 15.38
N LEU A 609 -9.22 29.51 14.82
CA LEU A 609 -9.12 28.07 14.78
C LEU A 609 -8.98 27.46 16.19
N LEU A 610 -8.13 28.05 17.04
CA LEU A 610 -8.03 27.66 18.45
C LEU A 610 -9.37 27.79 19.18
N ALA A 611 -10.16 28.82 18.84
CA ALA A 611 -11.49 29.04 19.41
C ALA A 611 -12.58 28.09 18.88
N LEU A 612 -12.36 27.39 17.76
CA LEU A 612 -13.30 26.39 17.22
C LEU A 612 -13.28 25.05 18.00
N GLY A 613 -12.32 24.86 18.91
CA GLY A 613 -12.21 23.69 19.78
C GLY A 613 -11.74 22.41 19.07
N GLU A 614 -11.84 21.27 19.76
CA GLU A 614 -11.25 19.99 19.32
C GLU A 614 -11.65 19.54 17.91
N ARG A 615 -12.87 19.87 17.47
CA ARG A 615 -13.39 19.48 16.14
C ARG A 615 -12.61 20.11 14.98
N ALA A 616 -11.91 21.22 15.21
CA ALA A 616 -11.09 21.91 14.21
C ALA A 616 -9.62 21.45 14.18
N VAL A 617 -9.15 20.74 15.21
CA VAL A 617 -7.74 20.36 15.40
C VAL A 617 -7.25 19.47 14.26
N ALA A 618 -7.91 18.33 14.01
CA ALA A 618 -7.42 17.38 13.00
C ALA A 618 -7.35 17.97 11.57
N PRO A 619 -8.35 18.73 11.08
CA PRO A 619 -8.26 19.40 9.78
C PRO A 619 -7.14 20.45 9.70
N ALA A 620 -6.93 21.21 10.78
CA ALA A 620 -5.85 22.19 10.85
C ALA A 620 -4.47 21.55 10.82
N ILE A 621 -4.28 20.48 11.59
CA ILE A 621 -3.05 19.69 11.60
C ILE A 621 -2.72 19.19 10.19
N ARG A 622 -3.69 18.70 9.41
CA ARG A 622 -3.44 18.27 8.02
C ARG A 622 -2.90 19.37 7.12
N ILE A 623 -3.40 20.59 7.27
CA ILE A 623 -2.95 21.73 6.44
C ILE A 623 -1.57 22.20 6.89
N LEU A 624 -1.36 22.33 8.19
CA LEU A 624 -0.06 22.66 8.77
C LEU A 624 1.00 21.63 8.35
N ASP A 625 0.67 20.34 8.37
CA ASP A 625 1.56 19.28 7.93
C ASP A 625 1.85 19.36 6.42
N GLY A 626 0.84 19.59 5.59
CA GLY A 626 1.03 19.81 4.16
C GLY A 626 1.96 20.99 3.85
N LEU A 627 1.89 22.05 4.65
CA LEU A 627 2.79 23.22 4.52
C LEU A 627 4.19 22.92 5.02
N ARG A 628 4.31 22.21 6.14
CA ARG A 628 5.57 21.69 6.66
C ARG A 628 6.32 20.89 5.60
N VAL A 629 5.63 19.96 4.93
CA VAL A 629 6.18 19.15 3.83
C VAL A 629 6.58 20.04 2.64
N LYS A 630 5.77 21.03 2.26
CA LYS A 630 6.13 21.99 1.19
C LYS A 630 7.41 22.76 1.52
N GLU A 631 7.56 23.24 2.76
CA GLU A 631 8.76 23.95 3.20
C GLU A 631 9.97 23.02 3.30
N LEU A 632 9.79 21.78 3.76
CA LEU A 632 10.84 20.74 3.74
C LEU A 632 11.35 20.52 2.31
N THR A 633 10.44 20.27 1.36
CA THR A 633 10.77 20.11 -0.06
C THR A 633 11.44 21.35 -0.65
N ARG A 634 11.04 22.55 -0.21
CA ARG A 634 11.66 23.80 -0.64
C ARG A 634 13.11 23.87 -0.13
N VAL A 635 13.34 23.62 1.15
CA VAL A 635 14.68 23.60 1.77
C VAL A 635 15.57 22.59 1.06
N GLU A 636 15.08 21.38 0.82
CA GLU A 636 15.79 20.32 0.08
C GLU A 636 16.20 20.77 -1.34
N LYS A 637 15.33 21.50 -2.04
CA LYS A 637 15.61 22.03 -3.38
C LYS A 637 16.57 23.21 -3.38
N THR A 638 16.40 24.17 -2.46
CA THR A 638 17.18 25.43 -2.45
C THR A 638 18.60 25.28 -1.91
N THR A 639 18.87 24.20 -1.18
CA THR A 639 20.20 23.90 -0.63
C THR A 639 21.08 23.04 -1.53
N GLY A 640 20.54 22.54 -2.65
CA GLY A 640 21.26 21.56 -3.47
C GLY A 640 21.55 20.24 -2.73
N LEU A 641 20.94 20.01 -1.56
CA LEU A 641 21.02 18.74 -0.83
C LEU A 641 20.26 17.63 -1.58
N ILE A 642 19.30 18.00 -2.43
CA ILE A 642 18.61 17.08 -3.35
C ILE A 642 18.61 17.70 -4.76
N THR A 643 19.69 17.51 -5.52
CA THR A 643 19.77 17.81 -6.95
C THR A 643 19.17 16.68 -7.80
N LYS A 644 19.20 16.82 -9.13
CA LYS A 644 18.97 15.72 -10.10
C LYS A 644 19.85 14.48 -9.82
N ASP A 645 20.93 14.61 -9.05
CA ASP A 645 21.85 13.52 -8.74
C ASP A 645 21.41 12.62 -7.57
N SER A 646 20.40 13.05 -6.80
CA SER A 646 19.73 12.23 -5.77
C SER A 646 19.12 10.95 -6.34
N ALA A 647 18.80 10.91 -7.64
CA ALA A 647 18.32 9.72 -8.32
C ALA A 647 19.34 8.57 -8.24
N LYS A 648 20.63 8.86 -8.43
CA LYS A 648 21.68 7.83 -8.37
C LYS A 648 21.96 7.36 -6.95
N LEU A 649 21.92 8.25 -5.94
CA LEU A 649 21.99 7.82 -4.53
C LEU A 649 20.76 7.00 -4.13
N LYS A 650 19.58 7.33 -4.66
CA LYS A 650 18.35 6.56 -4.44
C LYS A 650 18.46 5.15 -5.04
N GLU A 651 18.97 5.03 -6.26
CA GLU A 651 19.27 3.74 -6.89
C GLU A 651 20.31 2.93 -6.09
N LEU A 652 21.43 3.56 -5.71
CA LEU A 652 22.47 2.93 -4.91
C LEU A 652 21.93 2.49 -3.54
N LYS A 653 21.06 3.28 -2.90
CA LYS A 653 20.44 2.94 -1.61
C LYS A 653 19.53 1.73 -1.75
N VAL A 654 18.68 1.68 -2.78
CA VAL A 654 17.82 0.52 -3.06
C VAL A 654 18.66 -0.75 -3.25
N GLU A 655 19.73 -0.68 -4.03
CA GLU A 655 20.62 -1.84 -4.23
C GLU A 655 21.40 -2.19 -2.95
N LEU A 656 21.88 -1.19 -2.19
CA LEU A 656 22.54 -1.41 -0.90
C LEU A 656 21.62 -2.14 0.08
N ASP A 657 20.35 -1.75 0.16
CA ASP A 657 19.37 -2.37 1.05
C ASP A 657 19.05 -3.81 0.65
N LYS A 658 18.97 -4.07 -0.66
CA LYS A 658 18.86 -5.44 -1.19
C LYS A 658 20.06 -6.29 -0.79
N ARG A 659 21.29 -5.78 -0.95
CA ARG A 659 22.52 -6.51 -0.59
C ARG A 659 22.64 -6.71 0.93
N ARG A 660 22.26 -5.72 1.73
CA ARG A 660 22.20 -5.82 3.20
C ARG A 660 21.25 -6.92 3.61
N LYS A 661 20.02 -6.92 3.07
CA LYS A 661 19.03 -7.97 3.33
C LYS A 661 19.58 -9.34 2.95
N HIS A 662 20.15 -9.47 1.75
CA HIS A 662 20.72 -10.73 1.28
C HIS A 662 21.87 -11.22 2.17
N ALA A 663 22.76 -10.35 2.64
CA ALA A 663 23.82 -10.73 3.57
C ALA A 663 23.25 -11.13 4.94
N LEU A 664 22.33 -10.33 5.50
CA LEU A 664 21.71 -10.59 6.81
C LEU A 664 20.90 -11.90 6.82
N GLU A 665 20.23 -12.24 5.72
CA GLU A 665 19.50 -13.51 5.56
C GLU A 665 20.40 -14.71 5.86
N LEU A 666 21.66 -14.71 5.42
CA LEU A 666 22.58 -15.82 5.68
C LEU A 666 23.29 -15.68 7.04
N ILE A 667 23.72 -14.47 7.41
CA ILE A 667 24.42 -14.24 8.69
C ILE A 667 23.54 -14.65 9.88
N MET A 668 22.24 -14.35 9.80
CA MET A 668 21.26 -14.64 10.85
C MET A 668 20.65 -16.05 10.77
N ASP A 669 20.95 -16.81 9.71
CA ASP A 669 20.42 -18.17 9.55
C ASP A 669 21.26 -19.17 10.37
N GLU A 670 20.77 -19.52 11.56
CA GLU A 670 21.42 -20.49 12.44
C GLU A 670 21.40 -21.92 11.88
N ALA A 671 20.54 -22.24 10.91
CA ALA A 671 20.54 -23.56 10.30
C ALA A 671 21.61 -23.67 9.20
N ARG A 672 21.79 -22.62 8.39
CA ARG A 672 22.77 -22.59 7.30
C ARG A 672 24.16 -22.14 7.75
N TYR A 673 24.24 -21.27 8.75
CA TYR A 673 25.49 -20.75 9.31
C TYR A 673 25.51 -20.98 10.83
N PRO A 674 25.49 -22.24 11.30
CA PRO A 674 25.30 -22.60 12.69
C PRO A 674 26.50 -22.26 13.58
N TYR A 675 26.26 -22.29 14.89
CA TYR A 675 27.29 -22.53 15.90
C TYR A 675 26.73 -23.52 16.93
N PRO A 676 27.43 -24.62 17.29
CA PRO A 676 28.71 -25.10 16.74
C PRO A 676 28.68 -25.36 15.23
N TYR A 677 29.84 -25.32 14.58
CA TYR A 677 29.96 -25.48 13.13
C TYR A 677 29.70 -26.90 12.64
N PHE A 678 29.39 -27.02 11.35
CA PHE A 678 29.39 -28.32 10.69
C PHE A 678 30.75 -29.00 10.78
N THR A 679 30.75 -30.32 11.03
CA THR A 679 31.98 -31.13 11.14
C THR A 679 32.43 -31.71 9.79
N ASP A 680 31.68 -31.48 8.71
CA ASP A 680 31.89 -32.09 7.39
C ASP A 680 32.47 -31.12 6.34
N GLY A 681 33.07 -30.01 6.79
CA GLY A 681 33.75 -29.04 5.91
C GLY A 681 32.83 -28.03 5.22
N ARG A 682 31.49 -28.16 5.33
CA ARG A 682 30.54 -27.19 4.76
C ARG A 682 30.68 -25.78 5.33
N GLN A 683 31.25 -25.65 6.53
CA GLN A 683 31.44 -24.36 7.19
C GLN A 683 32.27 -23.37 6.35
N GLU A 684 33.34 -23.84 5.71
CA GLU A 684 34.21 -22.96 4.90
C GLU A 684 33.48 -22.42 3.67
N GLN A 685 32.64 -23.24 3.05
CA GLN A 685 31.83 -22.84 1.89
C GLN A 685 30.81 -21.77 2.29
N VAL A 686 30.10 -21.98 3.40
CA VAL A 686 29.14 -21.00 3.93
C VAL A 686 29.84 -19.71 4.36
N GLN A 687 31.01 -19.80 5.01
CA GLN A 687 31.80 -18.63 5.36
C GLN A 687 32.25 -17.84 4.13
N ALA A 688 32.67 -18.51 3.06
CA ALA A 688 33.03 -17.86 1.80
C ALA A 688 31.81 -17.15 1.18
N GLU A 689 30.63 -17.78 1.21
CA GLU A 689 29.39 -17.16 0.78
C GLU A 689 29.05 -15.91 1.62
N VAL A 690 29.16 -15.97 2.95
CA VAL A 690 29.01 -14.80 3.84
C VAL A 690 29.97 -13.69 3.45
N ASN A 691 31.25 -14.02 3.23
CA ASN A 691 32.27 -13.04 2.83
C ASN A 691 31.92 -12.36 1.50
N THR A 692 31.46 -13.12 0.51
CA THR A 692 31.01 -12.58 -0.78
C THR A 692 29.81 -11.64 -0.61
N ARG A 693 28.81 -12.03 0.18
CA ARG A 693 27.62 -11.19 0.43
C ARG A 693 27.98 -9.89 1.17
N VAL A 694 28.85 -9.98 2.20
CA VAL A 694 29.36 -8.80 2.94
C VAL A 694 30.19 -7.90 2.02
N ALA A 695 31.05 -8.47 1.16
CA ALA A 695 31.84 -7.69 0.21
C ALA A 695 30.95 -6.95 -0.79
N ALA A 696 29.84 -7.55 -1.23
CA ALA A 696 28.87 -6.88 -2.09
C ALA A 696 28.20 -5.68 -1.41
N VAL A 697 27.90 -5.76 -0.11
CA VAL A 697 27.42 -4.59 0.67
C VAL A 697 28.50 -3.53 0.74
N ARG A 698 29.75 -3.93 1.04
CA ARG A 698 30.90 -3.04 1.17
C ARG A 698 31.22 -2.30 -0.13
N GLU A 699 31.10 -2.95 -1.29
CA GLU A 699 31.32 -2.33 -2.61
C GLU A 699 30.50 -1.05 -2.78
N ILE A 700 29.23 -1.06 -2.36
CA ILE A 700 28.37 0.13 -2.46
C ILE A 700 28.63 1.08 -1.28
N TRP A 701 28.83 0.56 -0.07
CA TRP A 701 29.07 1.39 1.12
C TRP A 701 30.36 2.24 1.03
N ASP A 702 31.36 1.74 0.31
CA ASP A 702 32.65 2.40 0.08
C ASP A 702 32.70 3.11 -1.28
N ASP A 703 31.58 3.23 -1.98
CA ASP A 703 31.51 3.98 -3.24
C ASP A 703 31.98 5.43 -3.01
N PRO A 704 32.97 5.93 -3.77
CA PRO A 704 33.55 7.26 -3.56
C PRO A 704 32.62 8.40 -4.01
N MET A 705 31.46 8.08 -4.60
CA MET A 705 30.51 9.07 -5.07
C MET A 705 30.02 9.96 -3.94
N SER A 706 30.28 11.25 -4.08
CA SER A 706 29.80 12.28 -3.17
C SER A 706 29.35 13.52 -3.93
N PHE A 707 28.44 14.27 -3.33
CA PHE A 707 27.88 15.50 -3.86
C PHE A 707 28.06 16.61 -2.84
N THR A 708 28.58 17.76 -3.25
CA THR A 708 28.72 18.90 -2.35
C THR A 708 27.39 19.66 -2.30
N GLY A 709 26.66 19.52 -1.19
CA GLY A 709 25.61 20.47 -0.82
C GLY A 709 26.25 21.67 -0.11
N GLN A 710 25.81 22.88 -0.41
CA GLN A 710 26.25 24.10 0.30
C GLN A 710 25.09 24.62 1.16
N SER A 711 25.35 24.95 2.43
CA SER A 711 24.38 25.72 3.21
C SER A 711 24.15 27.08 2.56
N SER A 712 22.90 27.55 2.52
CA SER A 712 22.53 28.88 2.04
C SER A 712 21.72 29.63 3.10
N PRO A 713 21.65 30.96 3.07
CA PRO A 713 20.74 31.71 3.95
C PRO A 713 19.26 31.27 3.84
N ASP A 714 18.86 30.72 2.70
CA ASP A 714 17.52 30.15 2.48
C ASP A 714 17.27 28.86 3.27
N TYR A 715 18.34 28.11 3.61
CA TYR A 715 18.29 26.93 4.48
C TYR A 715 17.84 27.31 5.89
N GLU A 716 18.57 28.21 6.53
CA GLU A 716 18.31 28.64 7.91
C GLU A 716 16.90 29.23 8.03
N ALA A 717 16.54 30.11 7.09
CA ALA A 717 15.20 30.69 7.05
C ALA A 717 14.10 29.63 6.86
N GLY A 718 14.36 28.55 6.11
CA GLY A 718 13.42 27.45 5.93
C GLY A 718 13.31 26.53 7.15
N VAL A 719 14.42 26.21 7.81
CA VAL A 719 14.43 25.47 9.07
C VAL A 719 13.63 26.22 10.14
N GLU A 720 13.80 27.53 10.27
CA GLU A 720 13.02 28.34 11.21
C GLU A 720 11.51 28.37 10.87
N ARG A 721 11.14 28.39 9.57
CA ARG A 721 9.72 28.26 9.18
C ARG A 721 9.14 26.90 9.54
N ILE A 722 9.88 25.82 9.34
CA ILE A 722 9.46 24.46 9.70
C ILE A 722 9.24 24.39 11.22
N LYS A 723 10.19 24.88 12.03
CA LYS A 723 10.05 24.94 13.49
C LYS A 723 8.80 25.73 13.92
N ALA A 724 8.55 26.89 13.31
CA ALA A 724 7.38 27.70 13.62
C ALA A 724 6.06 27.00 13.28
N ILE A 725 6.01 26.23 12.18
CA ILE A 725 4.84 25.43 11.81
C ILE A 725 4.60 24.32 12.85
N ASN A 726 5.63 23.60 13.28
CA ASN A 726 5.49 22.55 14.29
C ASN A 726 5.02 23.10 15.62
N ALA A 727 5.57 24.22 16.08
CA ALA A 727 5.16 24.83 17.34
C ALA A 727 3.65 25.14 17.37
N ARG A 728 3.08 25.55 16.22
CA ARG A 728 1.63 25.74 16.07
C ARG A 728 0.86 24.42 16.05
N MET A 729 1.42 23.36 15.45
CA MET A 729 0.83 22.03 15.48
C MET A 729 0.81 21.44 16.90
N ASP A 730 1.91 21.59 17.64
CA ASP A 730 2.03 21.12 19.02
C ASP A 730 1.08 21.89 19.97
N GLU A 731 0.91 23.20 19.74
CA GLU A 731 -0.06 24.00 20.50
C GLU A 731 -1.52 23.59 20.23
N LEU A 732 -1.84 23.23 18.98
CA LEU A 732 -3.16 22.73 18.60
C LEU A 732 -3.45 21.31 19.08
N ASP A 733 -2.43 20.44 19.08
CA ASP A 733 -2.53 19.02 19.40
C ASP A 733 -1.67 18.66 20.61
N LYS A 734 -1.96 19.31 21.75
CA LYS A 734 -1.19 19.17 23.00
C LYS A 734 -1.11 17.73 23.53
N GLU A 735 -2.03 16.87 23.14
CA GLU A 735 -2.09 15.46 23.53
C GLU A 735 -1.48 14.52 22.47
N GLU A 736 -0.89 15.06 21.40
CA GLU A 736 -0.28 14.33 20.28
C GLU A 736 -1.22 13.28 19.65
N LYS A 737 -2.53 13.58 19.58
CA LYS A 737 -3.56 12.66 19.07
C LYS A 737 -3.49 12.51 17.56
N PHE A 738 -3.10 13.56 16.84
CA PHE A 738 -3.16 13.69 15.39
C PHE A 738 -1.78 13.90 14.76
N HIS A 739 -0.83 14.44 15.53
CA HIS A 739 0.54 14.70 15.13
C HIS A 739 1.51 14.19 16.19
N LYS A 740 2.47 13.37 15.76
CA LYS A 740 3.72 13.16 16.51
C LYS A 740 4.79 13.98 15.81
N SER A 741 5.53 14.80 16.56
CA SER A 741 6.53 15.69 15.98
C SER A 741 7.66 14.91 15.28
N THR A 742 7.50 14.65 13.97
CA THR A 742 8.54 14.06 13.11
C THR A 742 9.52 15.11 12.59
N ALA A 743 9.23 16.40 12.82
CA ALA A 743 10.02 17.45 12.25
C ALA A 743 11.39 17.59 12.89
N GLU A 744 11.53 17.18 14.15
CA GLU A 744 12.83 17.13 14.79
C GLU A 744 13.76 16.14 14.07
N VAL A 745 13.22 15.00 13.61
CA VAL A 745 13.96 14.02 12.79
C VAL A 745 14.40 14.64 11.47
N ASP A 746 13.48 15.28 10.74
CA ASP A 746 13.78 15.90 9.45
C ASP A 746 14.76 17.07 9.60
N ILE A 747 14.57 17.93 10.60
CA ILE A 747 15.48 19.05 10.90
C ILE A 747 16.86 18.54 11.30
N ASN A 748 16.95 17.54 12.17
CA ASN A 748 18.24 17.02 12.62
C ASN A 748 18.97 16.29 11.50
N TYR A 749 18.26 15.56 10.65
CA TYR A 749 18.83 15.01 9.42
C TYR A 749 19.33 16.11 8.48
N LEU A 750 18.51 17.14 8.23
CA LEU A 750 18.90 18.29 7.43
C LEU A 750 20.13 19.02 7.98
N LYS A 751 20.24 19.17 9.31
CA LYS A 751 21.42 19.75 9.98
C LYS A 751 22.66 18.86 9.84
N MET A 752 22.48 17.54 9.94
CA MET A 752 23.57 16.57 9.80
C MET A 752 24.21 16.64 8.42
N ILE A 753 23.40 16.76 7.36
CA ILE A 753 23.91 16.85 5.99
C ILE A 753 24.25 18.27 5.55
N ALA A 754 23.77 19.30 6.26
CA ALA A 754 24.16 20.68 6.00
C ALA A 754 25.68 20.81 6.19
N ASN A 755 26.36 21.33 5.16
CA ASN A 755 27.83 21.51 5.12
C ASN A 755 28.65 20.20 5.08
N GLN A 756 28.04 19.07 4.75
CA GLN A 756 28.76 17.83 4.46
C GLN A 756 28.59 17.41 3.00
N ALA A 757 29.59 16.70 2.46
CA ALA A 757 29.43 16.02 1.19
C ALA A 757 28.42 14.87 1.35
N LEU A 758 27.30 14.93 0.64
CA LEU A 758 26.27 13.90 0.64
C LEU A 758 26.79 12.68 -0.14
N ASN A 759 26.71 11.50 0.47
CA ASN A 759 27.15 10.24 -0.09
C ASN A 759 26.27 9.10 0.46
N ILE A 760 26.49 7.87 0.03
CA ILE A 760 25.65 6.74 0.41
C ILE A 760 25.62 6.46 1.93
N ARG A 761 26.65 6.87 2.69
CA ARG A 761 26.75 6.62 4.14
C ARG A 761 25.92 7.58 5.00
N ASN A 762 25.55 8.74 4.45
CA ASN A 762 24.74 9.76 5.12
C ASN A 762 23.43 10.09 4.38
N PHE A 763 23.13 9.38 3.29
CA PHE A 763 21.88 9.52 2.53
C PHE A 763 20.75 8.65 3.10
N ALA A 764 19.68 9.28 3.60
CA ALA A 764 18.50 8.62 4.15
C ALA A 764 17.36 8.41 3.14
N GLY A 765 17.34 9.16 2.05
CA GLY A 765 16.16 9.27 1.18
C GLY A 765 14.94 9.85 1.92
N ASP A 766 13.75 9.35 1.60
CA ASP A 766 12.46 9.87 2.10
C ASP A 766 11.98 9.16 3.39
N ASP A 767 12.72 8.17 3.89
CA ASP A 767 12.31 7.32 5.01
C ASP A 767 12.63 7.97 6.37
N ALA A 768 11.60 8.27 7.15
CA ALA A 768 11.74 8.91 8.47
C ALA A 768 12.47 8.04 9.50
N GLY A 769 12.31 6.71 9.46
CA GLY A 769 13.02 5.79 10.35
C GLY A 769 14.51 5.75 10.05
N VAL A 770 14.88 5.72 8.77
CA VAL A 770 16.28 5.78 8.32
C VAL A 770 16.92 7.12 8.67
N LYS A 771 16.20 8.24 8.48
CA LYS A 771 16.66 9.58 8.91
C LYS A 771 16.97 9.60 10.40
N ALA A 772 16.04 9.14 11.24
CA ALA A 772 16.21 9.09 12.69
C ALA A 772 17.41 8.22 13.09
N LEU A 773 17.57 7.05 12.46
CA LEU A 773 18.68 6.14 12.73
C LEU A 773 20.03 6.74 12.32
N LEU A 774 20.11 7.43 11.17
CA LEU A 774 21.33 8.08 10.72
C LEU A 774 21.75 9.21 11.66
N THR A 775 20.80 10.09 12.03
CA THR A 775 21.05 11.14 13.02
C THR A 775 21.54 10.56 14.33
N TYR A 776 20.85 9.56 14.88
CA TYR A 776 21.26 8.87 16.11
C TYR A 776 22.68 8.28 15.99
N ASN A 777 22.98 7.62 14.87
CA ASN A 777 24.28 7.03 14.63
C ASN A 777 25.39 8.08 14.58
N VAL A 778 25.16 9.24 13.97
CA VAL A 778 26.14 10.34 13.95
C VAL A 778 26.37 10.90 15.35
N GLU A 779 25.30 11.13 16.12
CA GLU A 779 25.41 11.60 17.51
C GLU A 779 26.19 10.64 18.40
N VAL A 780 25.92 9.33 18.28
CA VAL A 780 26.67 8.31 19.05
C VAL A 780 28.12 8.22 18.62
N MET A 781 28.42 8.30 17.33
CA MET A 781 29.80 8.30 16.86
C MET A 781 30.56 9.51 17.38
N ALA A 782 29.95 10.71 17.38
CA ALA A 782 30.52 11.91 17.95
C ALA A 782 30.71 11.81 19.48
N TYR A 783 29.70 11.29 20.19
CA TYR A 783 29.78 11.00 21.62
C TYR A 783 30.95 10.06 21.94
N ASN A 784 31.09 8.97 21.19
CA ASN A 784 32.16 8.00 21.40
C ASN A 784 33.55 8.58 21.10
N GLU A 785 33.68 9.43 20.09
CA GLU A 785 34.95 10.10 19.77
C GLU A 785 35.36 11.09 20.87
N ALA A 786 34.39 11.82 21.43
CA ALA A 786 34.59 12.73 22.55
C ALA A 786 34.68 12.03 23.91
N PHE A 787 34.40 10.73 23.97
CA PHE A 787 34.39 9.98 25.22
C PHE A 787 35.81 9.94 25.82
N PRO A 788 35.98 10.22 27.12
CA PRO A 788 37.29 10.29 27.76
C PRO A 788 38.04 8.96 27.67
N THR A 789 39.36 9.03 27.58
CA THR A 789 40.24 7.86 27.58
C THR A 789 41.31 7.99 28.65
N GLY A 790 41.65 6.87 29.31
CA GLY A 790 42.61 6.87 30.43
C GLY A 790 41.94 7.15 31.78
N ASP A 791 42.71 7.13 32.87
CA ASP A 791 42.28 7.54 34.23
C ASP A 791 40.92 6.98 34.68
N GLY A 792 40.72 5.65 34.59
CA GLY A 792 39.48 4.99 35.01
C GLY A 792 38.42 4.83 33.90
N HIS A 793 38.69 5.33 32.68
CA HIS A 793 37.85 5.17 31.50
C HIS A 793 38.41 4.13 30.51
N THR A 794 37.67 3.86 29.43
CA THR A 794 38.14 3.09 28.27
C THR A 794 39.51 3.59 27.78
N ASP A 795 40.36 2.69 27.31
CA ASP A 795 41.61 3.10 26.65
C ASP A 795 41.38 3.41 25.16
N ALA A 796 42.40 3.99 24.52
CA ALA A 796 42.36 4.36 23.11
C ALA A 796 42.12 3.15 22.19
N GLU A 797 42.74 1.99 22.49
CA GLU A 797 42.53 0.75 21.74
C GLU A 797 41.08 0.24 21.84
N GLY A 798 40.48 0.30 23.03
CA GLY A 798 39.07 -0.04 23.27
C GLY A 798 38.11 0.88 22.54
N ARG A 799 38.37 2.21 22.58
CA ARG A 799 37.58 3.21 21.85
C ARG A 799 37.66 3.00 20.34
N ASP A 800 38.86 2.76 19.80
CA ASP A 800 39.06 2.45 18.38
C ASP A 800 38.28 1.22 17.95
N GLN A 801 38.22 0.22 18.81
CA GLN A 801 37.52 -1.01 18.49
C GLN A 801 36.00 -0.84 18.51
N VAL A 802 35.47 -0.02 19.41
CA VAL A 802 34.06 0.41 19.39
C VAL A 802 33.75 1.16 18.10
N ARG A 803 34.63 2.08 17.67
CA ARG A 803 34.50 2.80 16.40
C ARG A 803 34.42 1.85 15.20
N ILE A 804 35.35 0.89 15.07
CA ILE A 804 35.36 -0.12 14.00
C ILE A 804 34.06 -0.94 14.01
N THR A 805 33.62 -1.36 15.20
CA THR A 805 32.38 -2.14 15.34
C THR A 805 31.15 -1.34 14.92
N ASN A 806 31.09 -0.06 15.27
CA ASN A 806 29.99 0.81 14.87
C ASN A 806 30.01 1.16 13.38
N GLU A 807 31.17 1.33 12.76
CA GLU A 807 31.28 1.50 11.30
C GLU A 807 30.71 0.28 10.57
N TYR A 808 31.03 -0.93 11.03
CA TYR A 808 30.46 -2.16 10.48
C TYR A 808 28.95 -2.28 10.72
N ARG A 809 28.47 -1.93 11.93
CA ARG A 809 27.04 -1.91 12.26
C ARG A 809 26.27 -0.91 11.36
N ARG A 810 26.81 0.29 11.14
CA ARG A 810 26.22 1.31 10.25
C ARG A 810 26.14 0.84 8.81
N MET A 811 27.15 0.11 8.31
CA MET A 811 27.12 -0.50 6.98
C MET A 811 25.91 -1.42 6.80
N PHE A 812 25.43 -2.07 7.88
CA PHE A 812 24.25 -2.92 7.92
C PHE A 812 22.96 -2.22 8.41
N GLU A 813 22.95 -0.88 8.47
CA GLU A 813 21.82 -0.12 8.98
C GLU A 813 21.41 -0.55 10.41
N ARG A 814 22.41 -0.85 11.23
CA ARG A 814 22.24 -1.11 12.66
C ARG A 814 22.56 0.14 13.48
N ARG A 815 21.91 0.23 14.64
CA ARG A 815 22.16 1.25 15.66
C ARG A 815 23.61 1.16 16.14
N ALA A 816 24.33 2.29 16.13
CA ALA A 816 25.63 2.44 16.75
C ALA A 816 25.53 2.31 18.27
N LEU A 817 26.55 1.74 18.89
CA LEU A 817 26.60 1.44 20.31
C LEU A 817 27.41 2.52 21.03
N LYS A 818 26.84 3.09 22.10
CA LYS A 818 27.57 4.04 22.96
C LYS A 818 28.62 3.31 23.79
N ILE A 819 29.77 3.95 24.02
CA ILE A 819 30.78 3.46 24.94
C ILE A 819 30.20 3.39 26.36
N ASN A 820 30.53 2.31 27.08
CA ASN A 820 30.21 2.15 28.48
C ASN A 820 31.45 1.59 29.22
N ASP A 821 31.92 2.35 30.21
CA ASP A 821 33.14 2.03 30.96
C ASP A 821 33.00 0.78 31.83
N LYS A 822 31.81 0.51 32.38
CA LYS A 822 31.56 -0.71 33.15
C LYS A 822 31.76 -1.94 32.27
N LEU A 823 31.27 -1.89 31.04
CA LEU A 823 31.46 -2.96 30.06
C LEU A 823 32.92 -3.06 29.59
N PHE A 824 33.62 -1.93 29.45
CA PHE A 824 35.05 -1.90 29.12
C PHE A 824 35.85 -2.62 30.21
N TRP A 825 35.63 -2.27 31.48
CA TRP A 825 36.34 -2.87 32.61
C TRP A 825 36.00 -4.36 32.76
N ALA A 826 34.74 -4.76 32.58
CA ALA A 826 34.37 -6.17 32.56
C ALA A 826 35.14 -6.94 31.47
N ALA A 827 35.25 -6.37 30.27
CA ALA A 827 35.99 -6.96 29.15
C ALA A 827 37.50 -7.02 29.42
N LYS A 828 38.09 -5.93 29.94
CA LYS A 828 39.53 -5.81 30.19
C LYS A 828 39.99 -6.71 31.33
N HIS A 829 39.23 -6.76 32.42
CA HIS A 829 39.48 -7.68 33.53
C HIS A 829 39.39 -9.13 33.09
N HIS A 830 38.40 -9.48 32.26
CA HIS A 830 38.29 -10.84 31.74
C HIS A 830 39.48 -11.23 30.86
N SER A 831 39.88 -10.36 29.92
CA SER A 831 41.08 -10.56 29.11
C SER A 831 42.32 -10.74 30.00
N ARG A 832 42.47 -9.90 31.04
CA ARG A 832 43.58 -9.99 32.00
C ARG A 832 43.58 -11.30 32.77
N TYR A 833 42.43 -11.71 33.29
CA TYR A 833 42.28 -12.97 34.00
C TYR A 833 42.62 -14.17 33.10
N CYS A 834 42.16 -14.16 31.85
CA CYS A 834 42.48 -15.23 30.90
C CYS A 834 43.98 -15.38 30.69
N VAL A 835 44.71 -14.27 30.51
CA VAL A 835 46.17 -14.26 30.33
C VAL A 835 46.92 -14.65 31.60
N GLU A 836 46.61 -14.01 32.71
CA GLU A 836 47.44 -14.10 33.93
C GLU A 836 47.09 -15.29 34.83
N HIS A 837 45.83 -15.76 34.80
CA HIS A 837 45.31 -16.70 35.79
C HIS A 837 44.64 -17.94 35.17
N ASN A 838 44.17 -17.87 33.91
CA ASN A 838 43.58 -19.01 33.20
C ASN A 838 44.56 -19.69 32.21
N GLY A 839 45.86 -19.58 32.46
CA GLY A 839 46.90 -20.19 31.62
C GLY A 839 46.89 -19.74 30.16
N GLY A 840 46.36 -18.54 29.87
CA GLY A 840 46.23 -18.01 28.51
C GLY A 840 45.07 -18.60 27.71
N GLN A 841 44.14 -19.34 28.33
CA GLN A 841 42.98 -19.92 27.65
C GLN A 841 41.78 -18.96 27.68
N ILE A 842 41.05 -18.88 26.56
CA ILE A 842 39.80 -18.10 26.45
C ILE A 842 38.58 -19.00 26.72
N ALA A 843 37.64 -18.51 27.53
CA ALA A 843 36.34 -19.16 27.73
C ALA A 843 35.32 -18.13 28.24
N HIS A 844 34.09 -18.20 27.74
CA HIS A 844 33.02 -17.32 28.22
C HIS A 844 32.68 -17.55 29.70
N VAL A 845 32.75 -18.81 30.15
CA VAL A 845 32.43 -19.22 31.52
C VAL A 845 33.67 -19.82 32.18
N ILE A 846 34.19 -19.18 33.22
CA ILE A 846 35.33 -19.67 34.02
C ILE A 846 34.93 -19.75 35.49
N GLN A 847 34.80 -20.97 36.00
CA GLN A 847 34.48 -21.19 37.41
C GLN A 847 35.63 -20.69 38.29
N GLY A 848 35.32 -19.81 39.25
CA GLY A 848 36.32 -19.23 40.16
C GLY A 848 36.96 -17.93 39.68
N GLU A 849 36.55 -17.36 38.55
CA GLU A 849 36.94 -16.00 38.17
C GLU A 849 36.44 -14.99 39.22
N PRO A 850 37.32 -14.21 39.89
CA PRO A 850 36.95 -13.43 41.08
C PRO A 850 35.85 -12.39 40.85
N LYS A 851 35.78 -11.83 39.64
CA LYS A 851 34.80 -10.79 39.26
C LYS A 851 33.50 -11.37 38.70
N GLY A 852 33.36 -12.69 38.63
CA GLY A 852 32.16 -13.39 38.14
C GLY A 852 32.51 -14.47 37.11
N ALA A 853 31.83 -15.61 37.18
CA ALA A 853 32.15 -16.76 36.32
C ALA A 853 31.60 -16.59 34.91
N THR A 854 30.49 -15.88 34.74
CA THR A 854 29.83 -15.63 33.45
C THR A 854 30.00 -14.17 33.01
N PRO A 855 29.83 -13.84 31.70
CA PRO A 855 29.94 -12.47 31.22
C PRO A 855 28.97 -11.52 31.95
N GLY A 856 27.73 -11.98 32.19
CA GLY A 856 26.73 -11.20 32.89
C GLY A 856 27.07 -10.93 34.36
N GLU A 857 27.73 -11.86 35.04
CA GLU A 857 28.22 -11.66 36.41
C GLU A 857 29.36 -10.65 36.45
N ARG A 858 30.30 -10.71 35.50
CA ARG A 858 31.37 -9.72 35.35
C ARG A 858 30.85 -8.32 35.10
N MET A 859 29.88 -8.18 34.19
CA MET A 859 29.19 -6.91 33.96
C MET A 859 28.52 -6.38 35.23
N LYS A 860 27.82 -7.26 35.96
CA LYS A 860 27.13 -6.90 37.21
C LYS A 860 28.11 -6.49 38.31
N HIS A 861 29.29 -7.11 38.37
CA HIS A 861 30.36 -6.73 39.28
C HIS A 861 30.77 -5.27 39.09
N GLU A 862 30.99 -4.87 37.83
CA GLU A 862 31.30 -3.50 37.42
C GLU A 862 30.10 -2.52 37.54
N GLY A 863 28.92 -3.02 37.93
CA GLY A 863 27.73 -2.22 38.18
C GLY A 863 26.79 -2.08 36.98
N TYR A 864 26.89 -2.95 35.98
CA TYR A 864 25.99 -2.99 34.83
C TYR A 864 24.99 -4.16 34.93
N SER A 865 23.69 -3.87 34.95
CA SER A 865 22.63 -4.89 35.13
C SER A 865 21.79 -5.16 33.87
N GLY A 866 22.17 -4.58 32.72
CA GLY A 866 21.34 -4.57 31.50
C GLY A 866 21.32 -5.84 30.64
N GLY A 867 21.85 -6.97 31.13
CA GLY A 867 22.09 -8.19 30.34
C GLY A 867 23.15 -7.98 29.24
N GLY A 868 23.77 -9.04 28.71
CA GLY A 868 24.79 -8.83 27.69
C GLY A 868 25.28 -10.04 26.91
N GLY A 869 25.91 -9.73 25.77
CA GLY A 869 26.61 -10.67 24.90
C GLY A 869 28.11 -10.45 24.97
N GLU A 870 28.90 -11.43 24.55
CA GLU A 870 30.36 -11.36 24.61
C GLU A 870 31.00 -11.95 23.37
N ASN A 871 32.05 -11.31 22.86
CA ASN A 871 32.95 -11.90 21.88
C ASN A 871 34.37 -11.91 22.44
N ILE A 872 35.07 -13.03 22.32
CA ILE A 872 36.48 -13.15 22.74
C ILE A 872 37.32 -13.55 21.53
N HIS A 873 38.51 -12.98 21.39
CA HIS A 873 39.46 -13.34 20.34
C HIS A 873 40.88 -13.36 20.89
N MET A 874 41.66 -14.34 20.43
CA MET A 874 43.06 -14.50 20.80
C MET A 874 43.89 -14.83 19.55
N ASN A 875 45.09 -14.25 19.44
CA ASN A 875 46.09 -14.70 18.48
C ASN A 875 47.50 -14.57 19.07
N SER A 876 48.48 -15.28 18.49
CA SER A 876 49.84 -15.34 19.04
C SER A 876 50.63 -14.02 18.98
N MET A 877 50.24 -13.09 18.12
CA MET A 877 50.96 -11.83 17.89
C MET A 877 50.42 -10.65 18.71
N GLY A 878 49.37 -10.84 19.50
CA GLY A 878 48.64 -9.74 20.11
C GLY A 878 47.67 -9.11 19.12
N PRO A 879 46.35 -9.34 19.24
CA PRO A 879 45.43 -8.89 18.22
C PRO A 879 45.27 -7.36 18.27
N THR A 880 45.05 -6.75 17.11
CA THR A 880 44.67 -5.35 17.00
C THR A 880 43.15 -5.23 17.07
N ALA A 881 42.65 -4.01 17.23
CA ALA A 881 41.22 -3.74 17.18
C ALA A 881 40.60 -4.25 15.87
N GLN A 882 41.25 -3.98 14.73
CA GLN A 882 40.79 -4.40 13.41
C GLN A 882 40.90 -5.90 13.19
N SER A 883 42.02 -6.54 13.59
CA SER A 883 42.18 -7.98 13.37
C SER A 883 41.22 -8.80 14.22
N SER A 884 40.90 -8.35 15.44
CA SER A 884 39.85 -8.96 16.27
C SER A 884 38.48 -8.83 15.63
N HIS A 885 38.14 -7.62 15.16
CA HIS A 885 36.87 -7.39 14.47
C HIS A 885 36.68 -8.28 13.23
N ASN A 886 37.73 -8.38 12.40
CA ASN A 886 37.73 -9.24 11.22
C ASN A 886 37.54 -10.71 11.60
N SER A 887 38.20 -11.16 12.68
CA SER A 887 38.11 -12.55 13.14
C SER A 887 36.72 -12.89 13.68
N TRP A 888 36.07 -11.99 14.41
CA TRP A 888 34.67 -12.19 14.82
C TRP A 888 33.69 -12.20 13.65
N CYS A 889 33.94 -11.42 12.59
CA CYS A 889 33.13 -11.49 11.37
C CYS A 889 33.31 -12.80 10.60
N GLN A 890 34.37 -13.56 10.87
CA GLN A 890 34.61 -14.90 10.33
C GLN A 890 34.07 -16.01 11.25
N SER A 891 33.21 -15.66 12.20
CA SER A 891 32.61 -16.60 13.12
C SER A 891 31.12 -16.35 13.27
N SER A 892 30.30 -17.37 13.04
CA SER A 892 28.84 -17.19 12.94
C SER A 892 28.21 -16.61 14.20
N GLY A 893 28.55 -17.13 15.38
CA GLY A 893 28.05 -16.63 16.67
C GLY A 893 28.49 -15.18 16.93
N HIS A 894 29.78 -14.89 16.78
CA HIS A 894 30.32 -13.56 17.03
C HIS A 894 29.82 -12.51 16.03
N HIS A 895 29.69 -12.89 14.75
CA HIS A 895 29.20 -12.04 13.67
C HIS A 895 27.73 -11.68 13.88
N ARG A 896 26.88 -12.64 14.26
CA ARG A 896 25.50 -12.39 14.68
C ARG A 896 25.45 -11.46 15.89
N ASN A 897 26.27 -11.71 16.91
CA ASN A 897 26.32 -10.88 18.11
C ASN A 897 26.64 -9.40 17.78
N ILE A 898 27.64 -9.16 16.90
CA ILE A 898 28.00 -7.82 16.41
C ILE A 898 26.84 -7.12 15.71
N LEU A 899 25.99 -7.84 14.97
CA LEU A 899 24.88 -7.27 14.18
C LEU A 899 23.52 -7.36 14.89
N HIS A 900 23.48 -7.85 16.12
CA HIS A 900 22.22 -8.05 16.84
C HIS A 900 21.56 -6.69 17.14
N PRO A 901 20.24 -6.53 16.91
CA PRO A 901 19.55 -5.24 17.02
C PRO A 901 19.29 -4.79 18.46
N MET A 902 19.33 -5.68 19.46
CA MET A 902 18.98 -5.34 20.84
C MET A 902 20.04 -4.49 21.57
N TRP A 903 21.29 -4.52 21.09
CA TRP A 903 22.41 -3.86 21.77
C TRP A 903 22.32 -2.34 21.64
N LYS A 904 22.65 -1.63 22.72
CA LYS A 904 22.68 -0.17 22.81
C LYS A 904 24.02 0.39 23.25
N VAL A 905 24.79 -0.39 24.01
CA VAL A 905 26.11 -0.01 24.54
C VAL A 905 27.14 -1.11 24.30
N LEU A 906 28.41 -0.73 24.25
CA LEU A 906 29.55 -1.63 24.03
C LEU A 906 30.73 -1.20 24.91
N GLY A 907 31.41 -2.18 25.49
CA GLY A 907 32.73 -2.03 26.07
C GLY A 907 33.69 -3.03 25.44
N SER A 908 34.96 -2.67 25.31
CA SER A 908 35.94 -3.48 24.58
C SER A 908 37.33 -3.34 25.16
N GLY A 909 37.91 -4.45 25.63
CA GLY A 909 39.15 -4.43 26.39
C GLY A 909 40.12 -5.52 25.95
N LYS A 910 41.38 -5.13 25.78
CA LYS A 910 42.49 -6.02 25.48
C LYS A 910 43.43 -6.16 26.68
N TRP A 911 43.96 -7.35 26.87
CA TRP A 911 45.12 -7.59 27.74
C TRP A 911 46.03 -8.64 27.10
N GLY A 912 47.32 -8.32 26.96
CA GLY A 912 48.28 -9.18 26.29
C GLY A 912 47.80 -9.59 24.89
N ASN A 913 47.60 -10.90 24.72
CA ASN A 913 47.21 -11.50 23.45
C ASN A 913 45.70 -11.82 23.32
N ILE A 914 44.88 -11.34 24.25
CA ILE A 914 43.43 -11.62 24.31
C ILE A 914 42.64 -10.31 24.24
N TRP A 915 41.59 -10.30 23.40
CA TRP A 915 40.64 -9.21 23.25
C TRP A 915 39.23 -9.68 23.60
N THR A 916 38.51 -8.92 24.40
CA THR A 916 37.11 -9.17 24.74
C THR A 916 36.23 -7.97 24.35
N GLN A 917 35.07 -8.23 23.74
CA GLN A 917 33.97 -7.28 23.57
C GLN A 917 32.80 -7.70 24.45
N VAL A 918 32.15 -6.72 25.07
CA VAL A 918 30.95 -6.94 25.87
C VAL A 918 29.85 -5.98 25.44
N PHE A 919 28.68 -6.54 25.11
CA PHE A 919 27.53 -5.82 24.57
C PHE A 919 26.43 -5.70 25.64
N GLY A 920 25.75 -4.56 25.71
CA GLY A 920 24.67 -4.33 26.67
C GLY A 920 23.38 -3.80 26.03
N ALA A 921 22.23 -4.23 26.55
CA ALA A 921 20.90 -3.86 26.01
C ALA A 921 20.28 -2.60 26.65
N VAL A 922 20.87 -2.09 27.73
CA VAL A 922 20.45 -0.89 28.45
C VAL A 922 21.51 0.21 28.28
N ASP A 923 21.08 1.38 27.83
CA ASP A 923 21.89 2.62 27.82
C ASP A 923 21.54 3.39 29.08
N GLU A 924 22.50 3.57 29.99
CA GLU A 924 22.31 4.22 31.29
C GLU A 924 22.56 5.74 31.22
N GLY A 925 22.68 6.31 30.02
CA GLY A 925 22.89 7.73 29.82
C GLY A 925 24.27 8.17 30.35
N ASP A 926 24.28 9.17 31.22
CA ASP A 926 25.51 9.73 31.81
C ASP A 926 26.19 8.75 32.78
N GLN A 927 25.47 7.74 33.28
CA GLN A 927 26.03 6.73 34.17
C GLN A 927 26.90 5.68 33.44
N ASN A 928 27.00 5.77 32.11
CA ASN A 928 27.86 4.91 31.32
C ASN A 928 29.35 5.08 31.63
N SER A 929 29.79 6.20 32.23
CA SER A 929 31.19 6.47 32.56
C SER A 929 31.59 6.12 34.00
N VAL A 930 30.64 5.72 34.85
CA VAL A 930 30.88 5.44 36.27
C VAL A 930 31.09 3.95 36.47
N SER A 931 32.36 3.51 36.53
CA SER A 931 32.73 2.12 36.80
C SER A 931 33.39 1.95 38.17
N LYS A 932 33.30 0.75 38.73
CA LYS A 932 34.09 0.36 39.91
C LYS A 932 35.54 0.00 39.55
N GLY A 933 35.80 -0.37 38.30
CA GLY A 933 37.07 -0.95 37.84
C GLY A 933 38.26 0.00 37.74
N GLY A 934 38.09 1.32 37.95
CA GLY A 934 39.21 2.28 37.97
C GLY A 934 40.02 2.32 39.26
N GLN A 935 39.70 1.48 40.26
CA GLN A 935 40.34 1.47 41.58
C GLN A 935 41.34 0.31 41.80
N ASP A 936 41.48 -0.61 40.83
CA ASP A 936 42.31 -1.83 40.92
C ASP A 936 43.61 -1.76 40.10
#